data_AF-A0A2A6PYK9-F1
#
_entry.id   AF-A0A2A6PYK9-F1
#
_cell.length_a   1.000
_cell.length_b   1.000
_cell.length_c   1.000
_cell.angle_alpha   90.00
_cell.angle_beta   90.00
_cell.angle_gamma   90.00
#
_symmetry.space_group_name_H-M   'P 1'
#
loop_
_entity.id
_entity.type
_entity.pdbx_description
1 polymer ?
#
loop_
_entity_poly.entity_id
_entity_poly.type
_entity_poly.pdbx_seq_one_letter_code
_entity_poly.pdbx_strand_id
1 'polypeptide(L)'
;MGIGSAGRRQRRPRGCRRRRTMRACGMLVILVLPYLGSTSASRAQIDHYGIWTALNSVPGQVIEFGTLGNAPIGSPIGTSAYPHSAVFSADGRFAYVVAMSGAVEVIDVVGRTVVATIPVAGSPAGLALSPDGASLYVTTSSGSSVMVISTATNLVVGSPIAVGVTPYGVAVSPDGTRIYVANQGSANISVIDAASKTVIGTVATGSSPSGITTSPDGSRIYVTNQSSGSVTVIDAVSQSVVTTVSVSGLPLSVAASPDGSRIYVTTQTNQLVVINAVTNTVTASVTLSGGLTGNGIGVTVTPDGSRAYITTGLGFYVMDTATNTILSSVTMPIVDNGTSGTAFIGPNVIVAAGGAVSAGSDAALTAMDFGQYVNFNGGSLRFTGAFSSARTISLLAGGGTIDTNGFNATLSGQIINTGALTKTGLGALTLTGANTYSGGTFVNGGTLALSGAGTLGAAGATTTVNSGGTLDLGGTTQTQGAVGLSGGTIRNGNLNAPITSIGGVLNGIGGTASLTTTAGFTMLLGNNGYTGATTVNGGVLDVEGTITGTSSVTVNAGGALMGAGTIDPLLVTIAGGGTFAPGNGTPGSVTSVVGDLALQSGAIYQVQVNPSTASSASVSGTATLGGATVNAVFAAGSYVEKRYTILNAGGGVSGAFAATVASSNLPTNFKTDLSYDANNAYLNLSLAFVPPPNSGLNGNQQAVANALVHSFDVNGGISLIYGRMTAAGLTQASGEQATAAQQTTFSAMSQFMGLLTDPSAQRESGPGQANNAAGFAEGDQSSAYAARPRTDAFAMFAKAPAPGFAQRWSVWAAGFGGSQSTQGNPTVGSNDMTGRIAGTAVGADYWLAPNTKLGFALAGGGTSSDVNGLGSGRSDLFQAGAYLSHANGPAYVSAALAYGWQSITTDRTVTIAGADRLRAAFDANAYSGRLEGGYRLVTPRVGSIGLTPYGALQFTTLDLPGYAEQVVSGSSAFAMSYAAKSVTDSRSELGLRSDRSFAMPDGVLALRGRLAWAHDFNPDRAAAATFQALPLASFVVNGAAQARDAALTTASVEMKWLNGWSAAATFEGEFSSVTRSYAGKGSVRYGW
;
A
#
# COMPACT_ATOMS: atom_id res chain seq x y z
N MET A 1 -52.92 37.74 -28.72
CA MET A 1 -52.61 36.79 -29.84
C MET A 1 -51.88 35.59 -29.25
N GLY A 2 -52.15 34.36 -29.73
CA GLY A 2 -51.57 33.10 -29.20
C GLY A 2 -52.09 32.75 -27.79
N ILE A 3 -53.03 31.82 -27.53
CA ILE A 3 -53.38 30.49 -28.09
C ILE A 3 -52.37 29.39 -27.73
N GLY A 4 -52.81 28.42 -26.93
CA GLY A 4 -52.00 27.29 -26.44
C GLY A 4 -52.69 26.39 -25.40
N SER A 5 -53.85 25.83 -25.77
CA SER A 5 -54.42 24.52 -25.34
C SER A 5 -54.08 23.97 -23.92
N ALA A 6 -55.00 23.92 -22.94
CA ALA A 6 -56.25 23.13 -22.85
C ALA A 6 -56.09 21.66 -22.36
N GLY A 7 -56.57 21.37 -21.15
CA GLY A 7 -56.73 20.02 -20.58
C GLY A 7 -57.93 19.97 -19.61
N ARG A 8 -59.08 19.43 -20.04
CA ARG A 8 -60.35 19.38 -19.29
C ARG A 8 -60.47 18.13 -18.42
N ARG A 9 -61.10 18.25 -17.23
CA ARG A 9 -62.36 17.58 -16.76
C ARG A 9 -62.40 17.58 -15.22
N GLN A 10 -63.30 18.35 -14.59
CA GLN A 10 -64.67 17.95 -14.19
C GLN A 10 -64.77 16.78 -13.19
N ARG A 11 -65.07 17.08 -11.92
CA ARG A 11 -66.37 16.75 -11.24
C ARG A 11 -66.43 17.25 -9.78
N ARG A 12 -67.36 18.18 -9.49
CA ARG A 12 -68.12 18.25 -8.22
C ARG A 12 -69.43 17.42 -8.42
N PRO A 13 -70.48 17.41 -7.56
CA PRO A 13 -70.67 17.96 -6.19
C PRO A 13 -71.43 17.00 -5.20
N ARG A 14 -71.66 17.48 -3.95
CA ARG A 14 -72.90 17.42 -3.12
C ARG A 14 -72.53 17.30 -1.62
N GLY A 15 -73.16 18.01 -0.68
CA GLY A 15 -74.10 19.13 -0.78
C GLY A 15 -74.69 19.55 0.58
N CYS A 16 -75.36 20.72 0.61
CA CYS A 16 -76.57 21.07 1.42
C CYS A 16 -76.51 20.96 2.98
N ARG A 17 -77.03 21.90 3.79
CA ARG A 17 -78.15 22.87 3.64
C ARG A 17 -77.95 24.20 4.41
N ARG A 18 -78.80 25.19 4.12
CA ARG A 18 -78.91 26.54 4.71
C ARG A 18 -79.59 26.58 6.10
N ARG A 19 -79.29 27.62 6.91
CA ARG A 19 -80.34 28.56 7.43
C ARG A 19 -79.78 29.96 7.79
N ARG A 20 -80.69 30.93 7.79
CA ARG A 20 -80.59 32.39 8.10
C ARG A 20 -80.32 32.65 9.59
N THR A 21 -79.93 33.82 10.14
CA THR A 21 -79.56 35.20 9.70
C THR A 21 -79.10 36.00 10.94
N MET A 22 -78.15 36.95 10.83
CA MET A 22 -78.27 38.35 11.34
C MET A 22 -77.01 39.19 11.01
N ARG A 23 -77.14 40.53 11.05
CA ARG A 23 -76.05 41.54 10.94
C ARG A 23 -75.34 41.64 12.31
N ALA A 24 -74.05 41.98 12.42
CA ALA A 24 -73.52 43.32 12.18
C ALA A 24 -71.97 43.38 12.24
N CYS A 25 -71.43 44.48 11.69
CA CYS A 25 -70.13 45.13 11.93
C CYS A 25 -68.86 44.29 12.21
N GLY A 26 -67.89 44.40 11.29
CA GLY A 26 -66.59 44.98 11.66
C GLY A 26 -65.32 44.14 11.47
N MET A 27 -64.45 44.64 10.58
CA MET A 27 -62.97 44.53 10.62
C MET A 27 -62.29 43.24 10.11
N LEU A 28 -61.03 43.43 9.64
CA LEU A 28 -60.03 42.45 9.15
C LEU A 28 -60.38 41.66 7.86
N VAL A 29 -59.47 41.33 6.92
CA VAL A 29 -58.13 41.84 6.48
C VAL A 29 -57.81 41.12 5.14
N ILE A 30 -56.54 40.92 4.75
CA ILE A 30 -56.02 39.91 3.78
C ILE A 30 -55.98 40.36 2.29
N LEU A 31 -54.87 40.26 1.51
CA LEU A 31 -53.43 39.97 1.74
C LEU A 31 -52.65 40.09 0.40
N VAL A 32 -51.37 39.66 0.39
CA VAL A 32 -50.49 39.22 -0.73
C VAL A 32 -49.83 40.37 -1.54
N LEU A 33 -48.50 40.65 -1.48
CA LEU A 33 -47.27 39.87 -1.85
C LEU A 33 -47.22 39.49 -3.35
N PRO A 34 -46.06 39.39 -4.07
CA PRO A 34 -44.67 39.05 -3.66
C PRO A 34 -43.62 40.17 -3.99
N TYR A 35 -42.38 40.25 -3.46
CA TYR A 35 -41.22 39.34 -3.26
C TYR A 35 -40.13 39.44 -4.38
N LEU A 36 -38.85 39.38 -3.96
CA LEU A 36 -37.53 39.45 -4.67
C LEU A 36 -36.76 40.76 -4.40
N GLY A 37 -35.53 40.77 -3.87
CA GLY A 37 -34.70 39.71 -3.26
C GLY A 37 -33.23 40.17 -3.15
N SER A 38 -32.43 39.61 -2.22
CA SER A 38 -30.96 39.68 -2.27
C SER A 38 -30.28 38.63 -1.38
N THR A 39 -29.13 38.14 -1.85
CA THR A 39 -28.21 37.25 -1.15
C THR A 39 -26.95 38.03 -0.74
N SER A 40 -26.53 37.98 0.52
CA SER A 40 -25.13 38.11 0.96
C SER A 40 -25.01 37.91 2.48
N ALA A 41 -23.88 37.35 2.93
CA ALA A 41 -23.60 37.11 4.34
C ALA A 41 -23.06 38.37 5.04
N SER A 42 -23.63 38.68 6.20
CA SER A 42 -23.03 39.59 7.20
C SER A 42 -23.28 39.03 8.60
N ARG A 43 -22.26 39.12 9.45
CA ARG A 43 -22.12 38.34 10.69
C ARG A 43 -22.99 38.93 11.83
N ALA A 44 -23.53 38.06 12.66
CA ALA A 44 -23.97 38.40 14.02
C ALA A 44 -23.42 37.35 14.99
N GLN A 45 -22.79 37.80 16.08
CA GLN A 45 -22.22 36.94 17.11
C GLN A 45 -23.05 36.97 18.38
N ILE A 46 -23.08 35.83 19.07
CA ILE A 46 -23.47 35.69 20.46
C ILE A 46 -22.56 36.57 21.33
N ASP A 47 -23.10 37.22 22.36
CA ASP A 47 -22.33 37.36 23.60
C ASP A 47 -22.76 36.28 24.61
N HIS A 48 -21.77 35.83 25.36
CA HIS A 48 -21.78 35.48 26.78
C HIS A 48 -23.09 35.26 27.55
N TYR A 49 -24.14 36.06 27.39
CA TYR A 49 -25.15 36.23 28.44
C TYR A 49 -26.44 35.39 28.30
N GLY A 50 -26.46 34.35 27.45
CA GLY A 50 -27.46 33.27 27.55
C GLY A 50 -28.93 33.72 27.61
N ILE A 51 -29.45 34.29 26.52
CA ILE A 51 -30.76 34.97 26.51
C ILE A 51 -31.94 34.00 26.34
N TRP A 52 -32.87 34.00 27.30
CA TRP A 52 -34.21 33.41 27.15
C TRP A 52 -35.12 34.35 26.33
N THR A 53 -35.83 33.81 25.32
CA THR A 53 -36.16 34.65 24.16
C THR A 53 -37.57 34.59 23.58
N ALA A 54 -38.52 33.76 24.04
CA ALA A 54 -39.95 34.08 23.78
C ALA A 54 -40.95 33.39 24.72
N LEU A 55 -42.12 34.03 24.82
CA LEU A 55 -43.36 33.50 25.37
C LEU A 55 -44.19 32.90 24.21
N ASN A 56 -44.86 31.77 24.43
CA ASN A 56 -45.72 31.19 23.40
C ASN A 56 -47.14 31.80 23.42
N SER A 57 -47.74 31.92 22.25
CA SER A 57 -49.17 32.19 22.04
C SER A 57 -50.08 31.07 22.55
N VAL A 58 -49.53 29.87 22.79
CA VAL A 58 -50.18 28.79 23.56
C VAL A 58 -50.00 29.09 25.05
N PRO A 59 -51.07 29.13 25.86
CA PRO A 59 -50.95 29.32 27.30
C PRO A 59 -50.01 28.29 27.93
N GLY A 60 -49.12 28.74 28.81
CA GLY A 60 -48.34 27.83 29.65
C GLY A 60 -47.10 27.22 28.97
N GLN A 61 -46.28 27.99 28.25
CA GLN A 61 -44.98 27.54 27.77
C GLN A 61 -43.91 28.64 27.77
N VAL A 62 -42.68 28.27 28.13
CA VAL A 62 -41.46 29.05 27.87
C VAL A 62 -40.56 28.30 26.90
N ILE A 63 -39.94 29.02 25.96
CA ILE A 63 -39.08 28.46 24.93
C ILE A 63 -37.74 29.19 24.94
N GLU A 64 -36.67 28.42 24.99
CA GLU A 64 -35.31 28.87 24.77
C GLU A 64 -34.99 28.78 23.26
N PHE A 65 -34.50 29.85 22.65
CA PHE A 65 -34.16 29.86 21.23
C PHE A 65 -32.66 29.98 20.99
N GLY A 66 -32.19 29.29 19.96
CA GLY A 66 -30.87 29.50 19.41
C GLY A 66 -30.83 30.84 18.68
N THR A 67 -30.10 31.79 19.23
CA THR A 67 -29.84 33.13 18.69
C THR A 67 -29.32 33.12 17.24
N LEU A 68 -28.73 32.01 16.78
CA LEU A 68 -28.19 31.82 15.43
C LEU A 68 -29.21 31.34 14.38
N GLY A 69 -30.36 30.79 14.80
CA GLY A 69 -31.34 30.19 13.87
C GLY A 69 -32.80 30.59 14.11
N ASN A 70 -33.08 31.36 15.17
CA ASN A 70 -34.42 31.60 15.70
C ASN A 70 -35.23 30.30 15.91
N ALA A 71 -34.51 29.20 16.15
CA ALA A 71 -35.04 27.86 16.29
C ALA A 71 -35.07 27.47 17.78
N PRO A 72 -36.10 26.76 18.28
CA PRO A 72 -36.11 26.25 19.63
C PRO A 72 -34.87 25.40 19.92
N ILE A 73 -34.12 25.75 20.96
CA ILE A 73 -33.15 24.84 21.57
C ILE A 73 -33.98 23.90 22.44
N GLY A 74 -34.12 22.65 22.00
CA GLY A 74 -34.90 21.62 22.70
C GLY A 74 -36.41 21.87 22.69
N SER A 75 -37.13 21.10 23.52
CA SER A 75 -38.59 21.24 23.67
C SER A 75 -38.97 22.47 24.49
N PRO A 76 -40.17 23.05 24.26
CA PRO A 76 -40.79 24.01 25.18
C PRO A 76 -40.89 23.45 26.59
N ILE A 77 -40.66 24.30 27.59
CA ILE A 77 -40.89 24.00 29.00
C ILE A 77 -42.33 24.43 29.32
N GLY A 78 -43.18 23.49 29.76
CA GLY A 78 -44.57 23.79 30.09
C GLY A 78 -44.70 24.51 31.43
N THR A 79 -45.40 25.64 31.45
CA THR A 79 -45.75 26.44 32.64
C THR A 79 -47.26 26.40 32.90
N SER A 80 -47.73 26.82 34.08
CA SER A 80 -49.16 26.77 34.44
C SER A 80 -50.03 27.84 33.76
N ALA A 81 -49.44 28.98 33.37
CA ALA A 81 -50.08 30.05 32.61
C ALA A 81 -49.04 30.96 31.94
N TYR A 82 -49.50 32.08 31.37
CA TYR A 82 -48.66 33.12 30.77
C TYR A 82 -47.65 33.69 31.78
N PRO A 83 -46.33 33.59 31.53
CA PRO A 83 -45.30 34.27 32.30
C PRO A 83 -45.40 35.80 32.18
N HIS A 84 -45.08 36.52 33.25
CA HIS A 84 -45.14 37.99 33.31
C HIS A 84 -43.81 38.64 33.73
N SER A 85 -43.04 38.00 34.60
CA SER A 85 -41.74 38.48 35.10
C SER A 85 -40.89 37.28 35.54
N ALA A 86 -39.56 37.39 35.50
CA ALA A 86 -38.67 36.34 35.97
C ALA A 86 -37.42 36.89 36.66
N VAL A 87 -36.69 36.05 37.39
CA VAL A 87 -35.34 36.32 37.92
C VAL A 87 -34.56 35.02 38.02
N PHE A 88 -33.26 35.04 37.75
CA PHE A 88 -32.39 33.86 37.85
C PHE A 88 -31.72 33.76 39.24
N SER A 89 -31.41 32.54 39.67
CA SER A 89 -30.44 32.32 40.74
C SER A 89 -29.04 32.79 40.31
N ALA A 90 -28.19 33.15 41.28
CA ALA A 90 -26.84 33.67 41.00
C ALA A 90 -25.92 32.67 40.26
N ASP A 91 -26.20 31.36 40.35
CA ASP A 91 -25.50 30.30 39.61
C ASP A 91 -26.13 29.99 38.23
N GLY A 92 -27.21 30.68 37.86
CA GLY A 92 -27.96 30.48 36.62
C GLY A 92 -28.69 29.15 36.50
N ARG A 93 -28.68 28.31 37.54
CA ARG A 93 -29.27 26.97 37.51
C ARG A 93 -30.79 27.01 37.53
N PHE A 94 -31.37 27.97 38.25
CA PHE A 94 -32.80 28.12 38.42
C PHE A 94 -33.31 29.45 37.87
N ALA A 95 -34.46 29.43 37.21
CA ALA A 95 -35.24 30.61 36.90
C ALA A 95 -36.54 30.61 37.73
N TYR A 96 -36.81 31.70 38.44
CA TYR A 96 -38.04 31.96 39.16
C TYR A 96 -38.95 32.82 38.28
N VAL A 97 -40.16 32.36 37.98
CA VAL A 97 -41.04 32.95 36.94
C VAL A 97 -42.44 33.19 37.51
N VAL A 98 -42.91 34.44 37.55
CA VAL A 98 -44.32 34.75 37.88
C VAL A 98 -45.20 34.44 36.68
N ALA A 99 -46.28 33.68 36.91
CA ALA A 99 -47.33 33.42 35.94
C ALA A 99 -48.65 34.11 36.31
N MET A 100 -49.41 34.55 35.29
CA MET A 100 -50.73 35.19 35.44
C MET A 100 -51.80 34.31 36.09
N SER A 101 -51.51 33.03 36.34
CA SER A 101 -52.32 32.10 37.15
C SER A 101 -52.34 32.43 38.65
N GLY A 102 -51.43 33.28 39.13
CA GLY A 102 -51.24 33.51 40.56
C GLY A 102 -50.24 32.55 41.20
N ALA A 103 -49.11 32.29 40.53
CA ALA A 103 -48.05 31.43 41.04
C ALA A 103 -46.66 31.93 40.61
N VAL A 104 -45.63 31.49 41.35
CA VAL A 104 -44.22 31.53 40.94
C VAL A 104 -43.76 30.12 40.61
N GLU A 105 -43.18 29.93 39.43
CA GLU A 105 -42.62 28.65 39.00
C GLU A 105 -41.10 28.68 39.07
N VAL A 106 -40.52 27.56 39.48
CA VAL A 106 -39.07 27.36 39.56
C VAL A 106 -38.68 26.38 38.49
N ILE A 107 -37.81 26.80 37.57
CA ILE A 107 -37.41 26.02 36.40
C ILE A 107 -35.93 25.66 36.54
N ASP A 108 -35.58 24.37 36.48
CA ASP A 108 -34.19 23.95 36.31
C ASP A 108 -33.79 24.15 34.83
N VAL A 109 -32.84 25.06 34.61
CA VAL A 109 -32.38 25.47 33.28
C VAL A 109 -31.62 24.34 32.58
N VAL A 110 -30.90 23.51 33.34
CA VAL A 110 -30.12 22.38 32.81
C VAL A 110 -31.02 21.17 32.56
N GLY A 111 -31.94 20.89 33.48
CA GLY A 111 -32.93 19.81 33.37
C GLY A 111 -34.11 20.12 32.45
N ARG A 112 -34.30 21.39 32.07
CA ARG A 112 -35.40 21.89 31.22
C ARG A 112 -36.81 21.55 31.74
N THR A 113 -37.00 21.59 33.04
CA THR A 113 -38.26 21.19 33.71
C THR A 113 -38.66 22.20 34.78
N VAL A 114 -39.97 22.38 34.96
CA VAL A 114 -40.50 23.03 36.16
C VAL A 114 -40.29 22.07 37.32
N VAL A 115 -39.47 22.49 38.29
CA VAL A 115 -39.14 21.71 39.49
C VAL A 115 -39.99 22.10 40.70
N ALA A 116 -40.64 23.28 40.69
CA ALA A 116 -41.66 23.65 41.66
C ALA A 116 -42.66 24.68 41.11
N THR A 117 -43.88 24.70 41.67
CA THR A 117 -44.89 25.73 41.44
C THR A 117 -45.41 26.20 42.79
N ILE A 118 -45.27 27.49 43.07
CA ILE A 118 -45.48 28.13 44.38
C ILE A 118 -46.72 29.04 44.27
N PRO A 119 -47.85 28.72 44.91
CA PRO A 119 -49.06 29.56 44.86
C PRO A 119 -48.84 30.93 45.52
N VAL A 120 -49.25 32.01 44.84
CA VAL A 120 -49.17 33.40 45.32
C VAL A 120 -50.48 34.13 45.08
N ALA A 121 -51.23 34.36 46.17
CA ALA A 121 -52.50 35.08 46.12
C ALA A 121 -52.32 36.58 45.77
N GLY A 122 -53.35 37.21 45.22
CA GLY A 122 -53.39 38.68 45.07
C GLY A 122 -52.77 39.24 43.79
N SER A 123 -52.74 38.46 42.70
CA SER A 123 -52.27 38.90 41.38
C SER A 123 -50.79 39.34 41.38
N PRO A 124 -49.84 38.38 41.42
CA PRO A 124 -48.41 38.66 41.48
C PRO A 124 -47.93 39.43 40.24
N ALA A 125 -47.03 40.40 40.43
CA ALA A 125 -46.58 41.31 39.38
C ALA A 125 -45.05 41.30 39.19
N GLY A 126 -44.31 41.89 40.14
CA GLY A 126 -42.86 42.04 40.10
C GLY A 126 -42.13 41.03 41.01
N LEU A 127 -40.88 40.75 40.68
CA LEU A 127 -39.97 39.86 41.41
C LEU A 127 -38.66 40.59 41.73
N ALA A 128 -38.11 40.31 42.91
CA ALA A 128 -36.72 40.63 43.23
C ALA A 128 -36.12 39.55 44.15
N LEU A 129 -34.91 39.10 43.83
CA LEU A 129 -34.15 38.15 44.66
C LEU A 129 -33.27 38.91 45.64
N SER A 130 -33.07 38.39 46.85
CA SER A 130 -32.06 38.92 47.78
C SER A 130 -30.63 38.70 47.25
N PRO A 131 -29.65 39.55 47.60
CA PRO A 131 -28.27 39.42 47.12
C PRO A 131 -27.58 38.08 47.45
N ASP A 132 -28.00 37.43 48.54
CA ASP A 132 -27.55 36.10 48.97
C ASP A 132 -28.29 34.93 48.27
N GLY A 133 -29.29 35.23 47.45
CA GLY A 133 -30.15 34.26 46.77
C GLY A 133 -31.16 33.52 47.65
N ALA A 134 -31.25 33.82 48.96
CA ALA A 134 -32.03 33.02 49.91
C ALA A 134 -33.54 33.36 49.97
N SER A 135 -33.92 34.57 49.58
CA SER A 135 -35.30 35.08 49.63
C SER A 135 -35.72 35.71 48.31
N LEU A 136 -36.89 35.31 47.81
CA LEU A 136 -37.55 35.91 46.65
C LEU A 136 -38.74 36.75 47.12
N TYR A 137 -38.78 38.02 46.72
CA TYR A 137 -39.84 38.97 47.04
C TYR A 137 -40.78 39.15 45.85
N VAL A 138 -42.09 39.05 46.10
CA VAL A 138 -43.14 39.07 45.06
C VAL A 138 -44.19 40.13 45.41
N THR A 139 -44.40 41.13 44.56
CA THR A 139 -45.48 42.11 44.75
C THR A 139 -46.82 41.52 44.32
N THR A 140 -47.89 41.80 45.07
CA THR A 140 -49.25 41.31 44.79
C THR A 140 -50.20 42.49 44.58
N SER A 141 -50.49 42.77 43.31
CA SER A 141 -51.14 44.01 42.87
C SER A 141 -52.56 44.19 43.42
N SER A 142 -53.36 43.13 43.48
CA SER A 142 -54.71 43.16 44.06
C SER A 142 -54.72 42.85 45.57
N GLY A 143 -53.60 42.36 46.12
CA GLY A 143 -53.41 42.14 47.56
C GLY A 143 -52.87 43.35 48.32
N SER A 144 -52.35 44.38 47.61
CA SER A 144 -51.63 45.52 48.20
C SER A 144 -50.54 45.09 49.19
N SER A 145 -49.78 44.04 48.83
CA SER A 145 -48.77 43.46 49.71
C SER A 145 -47.57 42.86 48.98
N VAL A 146 -46.48 42.60 49.70
CA VAL A 146 -45.33 41.79 49.26
C VAL A 146 -45.35 40.43 49.96
N MET A 147 -45.22 39.37 49.17
CA MET A 147 -45.00 38.01 49.64
C MET A 147 -43.49 37.70 49.66
N VAL A 148 -43.05 36.94 50.66
CA VAL A 148 -41.67 36.43 50.74
C VAL A 148 -41.69 34.94 50.50
N ILE A 149 -40.79 34.45 49.65
CA ILE A 149 -40.61 33.03 49.34
C ILE A 149 -39.17 32.65 49.69
N SER A 150 -38.96 31.52 50.37
CA SER A 150 -37.61 30.95 50.55
C SER A 150 -37.24 30.12 49.32
N THR A 151 -36.08 30.40 48.72
CA THR A 151 -35.57 29.66 47.56
C THR A 151 -35.05 28.26 47.92
N ALA A 152 -34.67 28.04 49.18
CA ALA A 152 -34.21 26.74 49.67
C ALA A 152 -35.36 25.73 49.86
N THR A 153 -36.57 26.19 50.17
CA THR A 153 -37.75 25.34 50.41
C THR A 153 -38.84 25.48 49.35
N ASN A 154 -38.78 26.51 48.51
CA ASN A 154 -39.83 26.89 47.55
C ASN A 154 -41.21 27.12 48.23
N LEU A 155 -41.19 27.66 49.45
CA LEU A 155 -42.40 27.97 50.22
C LEU A 155 -42.49 29.46 50.56
N VAL A 156 -43.73 29.95 50.66
CA VAL A 156 -44.05 31.27 51.21
C VAL A 156 -43.68 31.31 52.71
N VAL A 157 -43.03 32.39 53.14
CA VAL A 157 -42.56 32.60 54.51
C VAL A 157 -43.24 33.82 55.13
N GLY A 158 -43.92 33.62 56.26
CA GLY A 158 -44.57 34.68 57.02
C GLY A 158 -45.90 35.17 56.43
N SER A 159 -46.44 36.23 57.03
CA SER A 159 -47.64 36.93 56.55
C SER A 159 -47.31 37.91 55.42
N PRO A 160 -48.26 38.22 54.52
CA PRO A 160 -48.08 39.27 53.51
C PRO A 160 -47.69 40.62 54.15
N ILE A 161 -46.68 41.29 53.61
CA ILE A 161 -46.24 42.62 54.06
C ILE A 161 -47.13 43.65 53.39
N ALA A 162 -48.05 44.28 54.13
CA ALA A 162 -48.93 45.31 53.57
C ALA A 162 -48.14 46.55 53.09
N VAL A 163 -48.45 47.04 51.89
CA VAL A 163 -47.83 48.21 51.25
C VAL A 163 -48.90 49.16 50.68
N GLY A 164 -48.51 50.11 49.82
CA GLY A 164 -49.45 51.00 49.15
C GLY A 164 -50.36 50.30 48.12
N VAL A 165 -51.23 51.07 47.49
CA VAL A 165 -52.27 50.55 46.58
C VAL A 165 -51.65 50.17 45.24
N THR A 166 -51.97 48.97 44.75
CA THR A 166 -51.50 48.43 43.46
C THR A 166 -49.96 48.42 43.36
N PRO A 167 -49.26 47.63 44.18
CA PRO A 167 -47.81 47.47 44.07
C PRO A 167 -47.44 46.78 42.76
N TYR A 168 -46.42 47.30 42.07
CA TYR A 168 -45.95 46.81 40.78
C TYR A 168 -44.48 46.36 40.85
N GLY A 169 -43.52 47.27 40.67
CA GLY A 169 -42.09 46.94 40.79
C GLY A 169 -41.63 46.75 42.23
N VAL A 170 -40.63 45.90 42.41
CA VAL A 170 -39.90 45.70 43.68
C VAL A 170 -38.41 45.63 43.42
N ALA A 171 -37.61 46.19 44.32
CA ALA A 171 -36.15 46.11 44.33
C ALA A 171 -35.65 45.82 45.75
N VAL A 172 -34.50 45.17 45.88
CA VAL A 172 -33.80 44.95 47.15
C VAL A 172 -32.53 45.81 47.15
N SER A 173 -32.12 46.34 48.30
CA SER A 173 -30.84 47.04 48.42
C SER A 173 -29.66 46.08 48.23
N PRO A 174 -28.50 46.55 47.73
CA PRO A 174 -27.32 45.70 47.50
C PRO A 174 -26.79 45.01 48.77
N ASP A 175 -27.02 45.60 49.95
CA ASP A 175 -26.68 45.03 51.26
C ASP A 175 -27.76 44.05 51.81
N GLY A 176 -28.88 43.90 51.11
CA GLY A 176 -30.01 43.06 51.51
C GLY A 176 -30.88 43.60 52.65
N THR A 177 -30.61 44.79 53.21
CA THR A 177 -31.27 45.29 54.43
C THR A 177 -32.61 46.00 54.19
N ARG A 178 -32.91 46.39 52.94
CA ARG A 178 -34.12 47.14 52.56
C ARG A 178 -34.78 46.53 51.33
N ILE A 179 -36.11 46.58 51.30
CA ILE A 179 -36.92 46.26 50.12
C ILE A 179 -37.73 47.51 49.77
N TYR A 180 -37.71 47.89 48.50
CA TYR A 180 -38.39 49.07 47.98
C TYR A 180 -39.48 48.64 47.00
N VAL A 181 -40.69 49.16 47.17
CA VAL A 181 -41.87 48.76 46.38
C VAL A 181 -42.51 49.99 45.75
N ALA A 182 -42.72 49.96 44.43
CA ALA A 182 -43.45 51.00 43.71
C ALA A 182 -44.96 50.73 43.77
N ASN A 183 -45.72 51.64 44.39
CA ASN A 183 -47.17 51.50 44.57
C ASN A 183 -47.91 52.39 43.56
N GLN A 184 -48.32 51.77 42.44
CA GLN A 184 -48.85 52.47 41.27
C GLN A 184 -50.08 53.32 41.60
N GLY A 185 -50.99 52.78 42.41
CA GLY A 185 -52.27 53.41 42.75
C GLY A 185 -52.18 54.49 43.84
N SER A 186 -51.14 54.46 44.68
CA SER A 186 -50.94 55.46 45.75
C SER A 186 -49.82 56.48 45.47
N ALA A 187 -49.25 56.49 44.26
CA ALA A 187 -48.25 57.47 43.80
C ALA A 187 -47.06 57.66 44.76
N ASN A 188 -46.59 56.56 45.35
CA ASN A 188 -45.49 56.53 46.30
C ASN A 188 -44.70 55.22 46.22
N ILE A 189 -43.54 55.18 46.88
CA ILE A 189 -42.88 53.93 47.25
C ILE A 189 -43.11 53.57 48.71
N SER A 190 -43.13 52.27 49.01
CA SER A 190 -42.99 51.75 50.38
C SER A 190 -41.54 51.30 50.61
N VAL A 191 -40.96 51.70 51.73
CA VAL A 191 -39.65 51.25 52.22
C VAL A 191 -39.89 50.22 53.32
N ILE A 192 -39.40 49.00 53.13
CA ILE A 192 -39.56 47.87 54.04
C ILE A 192 -38.20 47.51 54.63
N ASP A 193 -38.14 47.28 55.94
CA ASP A 193 -37.00 46.68 56.60
C ASP A 193 -36.97 45.16 56.34
N ALA A 194 -35.90 44.67 55.71
CA ALA A 194 -35.84 43.30 55.21
C ALA A 194 -35.68 42.24 56.32
N ALA A 195 -35.29 42.63 57.54
CA ALA A 195 -35.14 41.71 58.67
C ALA A 195 -36.48 41.52 59.40
N SER A 196 -37.13 42.62 59.80
CA SER A 196 -38.41 42.63 60.49
C SER A 196 -39.62 42.40 59.59
N LYS A 197 -39.45 42.55 58.26
CA LYS A 197 -40.53 42.48 57.25
C LYS A 197 -41.64 43.53 57.48
N THR A 198 -41.28 44.71 57.97
CA THR A 198 -42.23 45.82 58.24
C THR A 198 -41.97 47.05 57.36
N VAL A 199 -43.03 47.78 56.99
CA VAL A 199 -42.90 49.08 56.32
C VAL A 199 -42.41 50.11 57.33
N ILE A 200 -41.25 50.71 57.06
CA ILE A 200 -40.60 51.72 57.91
C ILE A 200 -40.71 53.15 57.36
N GLY A 201 -41.19 53.32 56.12
CA GLY A 201 -41.35 54.62 55.50
C GLY A 201 -42.12 54.56 54.19
N THR A 202 -42.65 55.71 53.76
CA THR A 202 -43.25 55.88 52.43
C THR A 202 -42.80 57.20 51.83
N VAL A 203 -42.34 57.18 50.58
CA VAL A 203 -41.83 58.37 49.88
C VAL A 203 -42.72 58.66 48.68
N ALA A 204 -43.29 59.86 48.62
CA ALA A 204 -44.12 60.29 47.47
C ALA A 204 -43.29 60.38 46.20
N THR A 205 -43.88 60.00 45.07
CA THR A 205 -43.24 60.04 43.74
C THR A 205 -44.16 60.75 42.74
N GLY A 206 -43.92 60.59 41.44
CA GLY A 206 -44.92 60.94 40.42
C GLY A 206 -46.09 59.96 40.38
N SER A 207 -47.05 60.23 39.50
CA SER A 207 -48.23 59.39 39.27
C SER A 207 -47.88 58.08 38.55
N SER A 208 -48.49 56.98 39.00
CA SER A 208 -48.26 55.63 38.46
C SER A 208 -46.78 55.19 38.50
N PRO A 209 -46.13 55.15 39.67
CA PRO A 209 -44.80 54.54 39.79
C PRO A 209 -44.86 53.05 39.43
N SER A 210 -43.91 52.58 38.63
CA SER A 210 -43.94 51.27 37.98
C SER A 210 -42.64 50.49 38.20
N GLY A 211 -41.63 50.65 37.34
CA GLY A 211 -40.29 50.10 37.52
C GLY A 211 -39.50 50.85 38.59
N ILE A 212 -38.77 50.09 39.40
CA ILE A 212 -37.93 50.58 40.51
C ILE A 212 -36.59 49.85 40.51
N THR A 213 -35.49 50.55 40.79
CA THR A 213 -34.15 49.96 40.94
C THR A 213 -33.31 50.76 41.93
N THR A 214 -32.26 50.14 42.47
CA THR A 214 -31.28 50.74 43.38
C THR A 214 -29.96 50.97 42.64
N SER A 215 -29.18 51.97 43.04
CA SER A 215 -27.78 52.06 42.60
C SER A 215 -26.96 50.92 43.22
N PRO A 216 -25.86 50.47 42.58
CA PRO A 216 -25.02 49.38 43.09
C PRO A 216 -24.35 49.66 44.45
N ASP A 217 -24.15 50.95 44.78
CA ASP A 217 -23.65 51.40 46.09
C ASP A 217 -24.76 51.53 47.15
N GLY A 218 -26.03 51.31 46.77
CA GLY A 218 -27.20 51.45 47.64
C GLY A 218 -27.59 52.89 48.00
N SER A 219 -26.92 53.93 47.48
CA SER A 219 -27.14 55.33 47.90
C SER A 219 -28.39 55.99 47.28
N ARG A 220 -28.86 55.49 46.14
CA ARG A 220 -29.98 56.05 45.35
C ARG A 220 -31.01 54.98 44.99
N ILE A 221 -32.27 55.40 44.94
CA ILE A 221 -33.38 54.63 44.40
C ILE A 221 -33.96 55.41 43.21
N TYR A 222 -34.15 54.74 42.09
CA TYR A 222 -34.70 55.31 40.86
C TYR A 222 -36.08 54.69 40.59
N VAL A 223 -37.10 55.54 40.47
CA VAL A 223 -38.51 55.12 40.32
C VAL A 223 -39.09 55.74 39.06
N THR A 224 -39.61 54.91 38.16
CA THR A 224 -40.26 55.37 36.91
C THR A 224 -41.75 55.66 37.13
N ASN A 225 -42.15 56.91 36.92
CA ASN A 225 -43.52 57.38 37.06
C ASN A 225 -44.17 57.43 35.67
N GLN A 226 -44.89 56.37 35.32
CA GLN A 226 -45.41 56.16 33.96
C GLN A 226 -46.30 57.32 33.51
N SER A 227 -47.34 57.65 34.28
CA SER A 227 -48.32 58.69 33.93
C SER A 227 -47.76 60.12 34.06
N SER A 228 -46.68 60.32 34.81
CA SER A 228 -46.02 61.63 34.95
C SER A 228 -44.88 61.86 33.96
N GLY A 229 -44.50 60.88 33.13
CA GLY A 229 -43.41 61.02 32.17
C GLY A 229 -42.06 61.32 32.82
N SER A 230 -41.77 60.75 33.99
CA SER A 230 -40.62 61.14 34.81
C SER A 230 -39.98 60.00 35.59
N VAL A 231 -38.76 60.22 36.06
CA VAL A 231 -38.02 59.35 36.97
C VAL A 231 -37.76 60.11 38.27
N THR A 232 -38.34 59.65 39.38
CA THR A 232 -38.03 60.21 40.70
C THR A 232 -36.75 59.56 41.22
N VAL A 233 -35.80 60.39 41.63
CA VAL A 233 -34.54 59.98 42.27
C VAL A 233 -34.70 60.22 43.77
N ILE A 234 -34.53 59.18 44.57
CA ILE A 234 -34.69 59.20 46.02
C ILE A 234 -33.35 58.87 46.67
N ASP A 235 -33.02 59.60 47.73
CA ASP A 235 -31.87 59.32 48.59
C ASP A 235 -32.23 58.15 49.53
N ALA A 236 -31.50 57.04 49.42
CA ALA A 236 -31.86 55.80 50.11
C ALA A 236 -31.70 55.89 51.64
N VAL A 237 -30.84 56.80 52.11
CA VAL A 237 -30.49 56.97 53.53
C VAL A 237 -31.52 57.87 54.23
N SER A 238 -31.76 59.06 53.69
CA SER A 238 -32.73 60.04 54.21
C SER A 238 -34.18 59.80 53.79
N GLN A 239 -34.41 58.87 52.85
CA GLN A 239 -35.73 58.54 52.30
C GLN A 239 -36.47 59.76 51.72
N SER A 240 -35.71 60.68 51.11
CA SER A 240 -36.22 61.94 50.57
C SER A 240 -36.02 62.02 49.04
N VAL A 241 -36.92 62.72 48.35
CA VAL A 241 -36.77 62.95 46.90
C VAL A 241 -35.64 63.94 46.67
N VAL A 242 -34.60 63.50 45.96
CA VAL A 242 -33.46 64.32 45.53
C VAL A 242 -33.88 65.21 44.36
N THR A 243 -34.52 64.61 43.36
CA THR A 243 -35.00 65.30 42.16
C THR A 243 -36.01 64.44 41.41
N THR A 244 -36.70 65.02 40.43
CA THR A 244 -37.53 64.29 39.46
C THR A 244 -37.10 64.67 38.06
N VAL A 245 -36.51 63.72 37.35
CA VAL A 245 -35.98 63.88 35.99
C VAL A 245 -37.11 63.65 35.00
N SER A 246 -37.43 64.65 34.17
CA SER A 246 -38.40 64.47 33.08
C SER A 246 -37.79 63.63 31.95
N VAL A 247 -38.56 62.69 31.39
CA VAL A 247 -38.12 61.79 30.31
C VAL A 247 -39.12 61.78 29.16
N SER A 248 -38.66 61.45 27.95
CA SER A 248 -39.50 61.47 26.75
C SER A 248 -40.37 60.21 26.63
N GLY A 249 -41.68 60.38 26.87
CA GLY A 249 -42.69 59.32 26.81
C GLY A 249 -43.17 58.87 28.19
N LEU A 250 -43.84 57.72 28.24
CA LEU A 250 -44.31 57.09 29.48
C LEU A 250 -43.27 56.06 29.93
N PRO A 251 -42.45 56.30 30.98
CA PRO A 251 -41.42 55.35 31.41
C PRO A 251 -42.04 54.16 32.16
N LEU A 252 -41.49 52.96 31.96
CA LEU A 252 -42.05 51.73 32.53
C LEU A 252 -41.04 50.88 33.31
N SER A 253 -39.80 50.77 32.82
CA SER A 253 -38.74 49.97 33.45
C SER A 253 -37.46 50.77 33.54
N VAL A 254 -36.67 50.49 34.58
CA VAL A 254 -35.41 51.15 34.89
C VAL A 254 -34.36 50.16 35.38
N ALA A 255 -33.12 50.34 34.93
CA ALA A 255 -31.96 49.56 35.38
C ALA A 255 -30.76 50.49 35.59
N ALA A 256 -30.03 50.30 36.69
CA ALA A 256 -28.74 50.96 36.91
C ALA A 256 -27.60 50.17 36.22
N SER A 257 -26.55 50.86 35.77
CA SER A 257 -25.30 50.21 35.37
C SER A 257 -24.56 49.68 36.61
N PRO A 258 -23.80 48.56 36.50
CA PRO A 258 -23.03 47.99 37.62
C PRO A 258 -21.96 48.92 38.23
N ASP A 259 -21.46 49.88 37.45
CA ASP A 259 -20.54 50.93 37.93
C ASP A 259 -21.27 52.12 38.60
N GLY A 260 -22.60 52.10 38.63
CA GLY A 260 -23.45 53.16 39.17
C GLY A 260 -23.44 54.48 38.40
N SER A 261 -22.81 54.56 37.22
CA SER A 261 -22.63 55.83 36.50
C SER A 261 -23.83 56.24 35.63
N ARG A 262 -24.64 55.29 35.18
CA ARG A 262 -25.76 55.49 34.24
C ARG A 262 -27.02 54.73 34.68
N ILE A 263 -28.17 55.32 34.40
CA ILE A 263 -29.48 54.73 34.61
C ILE A 263 -30.18 54.64 33.25
N TYR A 264 -30.61 53.45 32.86
CA TYR A 264 -31.31 53.18 31.62
C TYR A 264 -32.80 53.05 31.89
N VAL A 265 -33.62 53.71 31.08
CA VAL A 265 -35.07 53.81 31.29
C VAL A 265 -35.80 53.55 29.98
N THR A 266 -36.67 52.54 29.93
CA THR A 266 -37.51 52.28 28.76
C THR A 266 -38.79 53.10 28.83
N THR A 267 -39.23 53.58 27.68
CA THR A 267 -40.51 54.29 27.54
C THR A 267 -41.42 53.63 26.50
N GLN A 268 -42.73 53.77 26.71
CA GLN A 268 -43.76 53.25 25.81
C GLN A 268 -43.81 53.97 24.45
N THR A 269 -42.96 54.98 24.23
CA THR A 269 -42.76 55.65 22.93
C THR A 269 -41.53 55.15 22.18
N ASN A 270 -41.12 53.90 22.43
CA ASN A 270 -39.99 53.19 21.80
C ASN A 270 -38.65 53.93 21.93
N GLN A 271 -38.37 54.45 23.11
CA GLN A 271 -37.07 55.04 23.44
C GLN A 271 -36.44 54.37 24.65
N LEU A 272 -35.12 54.27 24.61
CA LEU A 272 -34.31 54.08 25.81
C LEU A 272 -33.68 55.42 26.19
N VAL A 273 -34.06 55.95 27.34
CA VAL A 273 -33.51 57.18 27.90
C VAL A 273 -32.36 56.79 28.82
N VAL A 274 -31.20 57.42 28.64
CA VAL A 274 -30.02 57.25 29.48
C VAL A 274 -29.87 58.49 30.34
N ILE A 275 -29.85 58.29 31.65
CA ILE A 275 -29.66 59.35 32.66
C ILE A 275 -28.28 59.15 33.29
N ASN A 276 -27.50 60.21 33.44
CA ASN A 276 -26.27 60.16 34.22
C ASN A 276 -26.62 60.20 35.72
N ALA A 277 -26.21 59.17 36.47
CA ALA A 277 -26.60 58.97 37.86
C ALA A 277 -26.02 60.02 38.84
N VAL A 278 -24.89 60.64 38.46
CA VAL A 278 -24.20 61.65 39.28
C VAL A 278 -24.89 63.02 39.16
N THR A 279 -25.19 63.43 37.93
CA THR A 279 -25.79 64.74 37.62
C THR A 279 -27.31 64.73 37.61
N ASN A 280 -27.94 63.55 37.55
CA ASN A 280 -29.39 63.37 37.37
C ASN A 280 -29.94 64.07 36.12
N THR A 281 -29.16 64.08 35.04
CA THR A 281 -29.55 64.66 33.75
C THR A 281 -29.64 63.59 32.67
N VAL A 282 -30.59 63.75 31.74
CA VAL A 282 -30.68 62.90 30.54
C VAL A 282 -29.47 63.19 29.65
N THR A 283 -28.68 62.15 29.37
CA THR A 283 -27.48 62.22 28.51
C THR A 283 -27.68 61.61 27.13
N ALA A 284 -28.66 60.71 26.97
CA ALA A 284 -29.07 60.20 25.66
C ALA A 284 -30.56 59.83 25.64
N SER A 285 -31.15 59.83 24.44
CA SER A 285 -32.48 59.30 24.18
C SER A 285 -32.42 58.52 22.87
N VAL A 286 -32.21 57.21 23.00
CA VAL A 286 -31.96 56.31 21.87
C VAL A 286 -33.28 55.82 21.33
N THR A 287 -33.55 56.08 20.05
CA THR A 287 -34.78 55.62 19.39
C THR A 287 -34.62 54.16 18.97
N LEU A 288 -35.47 53.29 19.52
CA LEU A 288 -35.49 51.85 19.24
C LEU A 288 -36.10 51.62 17.85
N SER A 289 -35.25 51.71 16.84
CA SER A 289 -35.61 51.66 15.42
C SER A 289 -35.14 50.35 14.79
N GLY A 290 -36.05 49.64 14.11
CA GLY A 290 -35.78 48.31 13.55
C GLY A 290 -37.01 47.53 13.05
N GLY A 291 -38.12 48.21 12.72
CA GLY A 291 -39.36 47.55 12.26
C GLY A 291 -40.22 46.90 13.36
N LEU A 292 -39.72 46.81 14.61
CA LEU A 292 -40.48 46.36 15.77
C LEU A 292 -41.32 47.51 16.35
N THR A 293 -42.54 47.71 15.83
CA THR A 293 -43.47 48.74 16.32
C THR A 293 -44.25 48.27 17.55
N GLY A 294 -43.57 48.17 18.71
CA GLY A 294 -44.21 47.87 19.99
C GLY A 294 -43.48 48.51 21.16
N ASN A 295 -44.23 48.93 22.18
CA ASN A 295 -43.76 49.64 23.38
C ASN A 295 -42.50 49.00 23.98
N GLY A 296 -41.56 49.81 24.46
CA GLY A 296 -40.46 49.32 25.32
C GLY A 296 -41.01 48.88 26.67
N ILE A 297 -40.75 47.63 27.06
CA ILE A 297 -41.36 47.01 28.26
C ILE A 297 -40.34 46.78 29.38
N GLY A 298 -39.10 46.42 29.04
CA GLY A 298 -38.06 46.14 30.03
C GLY A 298 -36.66 46.53 29.57
N VAL A 299 -35.80 46.93 30.53
CA VAL A 299 -34.35 47.02 30.34
C VAL A 299 -33.62 46.28 31.46
N THR A 300 -32.50 45.66 31.10
CA THR A 300 -31.48 45.18 32.04
C THR A 300 -30.09 45.49 31.49
N VAL A 301 -29.08 45.57 32.36
CA VAL A 301 -27.68 45.79 32.00
C VAL A 301 -26.90 44.51 32.32
N THR A 302 -25.91 44.16 31.50
CA THR A 302 -25.02 43.03 31.78
C THR A 302 -24.19 43.26 33.05
N PRO A 303 -23.76 42.21 33.78
CA PRO A 303 -22.98 42.36 35.01
C PRO A 303 -21.62 43.07 34.82
N ASP A 304 -21.01 42.95 33.63
CA ASP A 304 -19.80 43.67 33.23
C ASP A 304 -20.07 45.15 32.86
N GLY A 305 -21.34 45.56 32.80
CA GLY A 305 -21.78 46.89 32.44
C GLY A 305 -21.66 47.25 30.96
N SER A 306 -21.20 46.35 30.08
CA SER A 306 -20.87 46.66 28.67
C SER A 306 -22.09 46.72 27.73
N ARG A 307 -23.22 46.09 28.10
CA ARG A 307 -24.41 46.01 27.24
C ARG A 307 -25.70 46.23 28.01
N ALA A 308 -26.65 46.89 27.35
CA ALA A 308 -28.02 47.00 27.81
C ALA A 308 -28.93 46.19 26.88
N TYR A 309 -29.81 45.39 27.47
CA TYR A 309 -30.79 44.57 26.79
C TYR A 309 -32.17 45.16 26.99
N ILE A 310 -32.87 45.45 25.89
CA ILE A 310 -34.14 46.17 25.89
C ILE A 310 -35.23 45.31 25.27
N THR A 311 -36.23 44.91 26.05
CA THR A 311 -37.37 44.12 25.57
C THR A 311 -38.51 45.02 25.08
N THR A 312 -39.18 44.57 24.02
CA THR A 312 -40.39 45.17 23.43
C THR A 312 -41.41 44.08 23.15
N GLY A 313 -42.69 44.42 22.95
CA GLY A 313 -43.75 43.44 22.67
C GLY A 313 -43.61 42.64 21.36
N LEU A 314 -42.55 42.85 20.56
CA LEU A 314 -42.29 42.14 19.30
C LEU A 314 -40.86 41.57 19.19
N GLY A 315 -40.02 41.75 20.22
CA GLY A 315 -38.60 41.42 20.14
C GLY A 315 -37.74 42.17 21.14
N PHE A 316 -36.42 42.04 21.03
CA PHE A 316 -35.48 42.76 21.89
C PHE A 316 -34.37 43.46 21.08
N TYR A 317 -33.80 44.50 21.68
CA TYR A 317 -32.63 45.21 21.19
C TYR A 317 -31.44 44.95 22.12
N VAL A 318 -30.24 44.89 21.54
CA VAL A 318 -28.97 44.89 22.26
C VAL A 318 -28.30 46.23 22.01
N MET A 319 -27.90 46.91 23.07
CA MET A 319 -27.23 48.21 23.03
C MET A 319 -25.85 48.13 23.65
N ASP A 320 -24.87 48.76 23.01
CA ASP A 320 -23.57 49.05 23.61
C ASP A 320 -23.72 50.19 24.62
N THR A 321 -23.41 49.94 25.89
CA THR A 321 -23.59 50.95 26.95
C THR A 321 -22.58 52.07 26.88
N ALA A 322 -21.37 51.81 26.38
CA ALA A 322 -20.33 52.84 26.31
C ALA A 322 -20.76 53.98 25.37
N THR A 323 -21.20 53.61 24.17
CA THR A 323 -21.59 54.49 23.05
C THR A 323 -23.08 54.82 22.98
N ASN A 324 -23.94 54.11 23.73
CA ASN A 324 -25.41 54.16 23.63
C ASN A 324 -25.94 53.82 22.22
N THR A 325 -25.26 52.94 21.48
CA THR A 325 -25.66 52.54 20.12
C THR A 325 -26.33 51.18 20.10
N ILE A 326 -27.38 51.02 19.27
CA ILE A 326 -28.02 49.72 19.06
C ILE A 326 -27.07 48.84 18.23
N LEU A 327 -26.61 47.74 18.83
CA LEU A 327 -25.76 46.72 18.21
C LEU A 327 -26.58 45.71 17.40
N SER A 328 -27.79 45.38 17.86
CA SER A 328 -28.63 44.36 17.26
C SER A 328 -30.11 44.53 17.64
N SER A 329 -31.00 43.99 16.80
CA SER A 329 -32.43 43.87 17.04
C SER A 329 -32.92 42.50 16.60
N VAL A 330 -33.60 41.76 17.47
CA VAL A 330 -34.08 40.40 17.21
C VAL A 330 -35.60 40.35 17.32
N THR A 331 -36.26 40.00 16.22
CA THR A 331 -37.72 39.76 16.17
C THR A 331 -38.04 38.43 16.83
N MET A 332 -38.95 38.43 17.80
CA MET A 332 -39.47 37.18 18.36
C MET A 332 -40.43 36.53 17.35
N PRO A 333 -40.39 35.20 17.17
CA PRO A 333 -41.24 34.50 16.20
C PRO A 333 -42.72 34.41 16.63
N ILE A 334 -43.06 35.01 17.78
CA ILE A 334 -44.39 34.98 18.41
C ILE A 334 -44.69 36.41 18.88
N VAL A 335 -45.90 36.89 18.59
CA VAL A 335 -46.37 38.23 18.98
C VAL A 335 -46.76 38.19 20.46
N ASP A 336 -46.11 39.02 21.29
CA ASP A 336 -46.53 39.22 22.68
C ASP A 336 -47.71 40.20 22.74
N ASN A 337 -48.65 40.00 23.67
CA ASN A 337 -49.81 40.87 23.88
C ASN A 337 -49.50 42.13 24.71
N GLY A 338 -48.21 42.43 24.93
CA GLY A 338 -47.76 43.77 25.31
C GLY A 338 -47.69 44.08 26.80
N THR A 339 -47.43 43.08 27.65
CA THR A 339 -47.40 43.24 29.13
C THR A 339 -46.19 42.64 29.84
N SER A 340 -45.21 42.06 29.14
CA SER A 340 -44.18 41.21 29.76
C SER A 340 -42.94 41.97 30.27
N GLY A 341 -42.69 41.90 31.58
CA GLY A 341 -41.70 42.72 32.30
C GLY A 341 -40.24 42.27 32.22
N THR A 342 -39.41 42.87 33.08
CA THR A 342 -37.95 42.74 33.09
C THR A 342 -37.42 41.40 33.60
N ALA A 343 -36.52 40.82 32.79
CA ALA A 343 -35.43 39.89 33.08
C ALA A 343 -35.61 38.46 32.54
N PHE A 344 -34.85 38.16 31.49
CA PHE A 344 -34.77 36.85 30.81
C PHE A 344 -33.31 36.54 30.37
N ILE A 345 -32.35 36.82 31.26
CA ILE A 345 -30.90 36.69 30.98
C ILE A 345 -30.27 35.92 32.13
N GLY A 346 -29.60 34.80 31.83
CA GLY A 346 -28.95 33.94 32.83
C GLY A 346 -27.56 33.49 32.37
N PRO A 347 -26.62 33.19 33.29
CA PRO A 347 -25.19 32.98 32.99
C PRO A 347 -24.84 31.62 32.34
N ASN A 348 -25.74 31.04 31.54
CA ASN A 348 -25.54 29.74 30.90
C ASN A 348 -25.48 29.86 29.38
N VAL A 349 -24.27 29.85 28.81
CA VAL A 349 -24.07 29.78 27.35
C VAL A 349 -24.35 28.37 26.85
N ILE A 350 -25.33 28.22 25.95
CA ILE A 350 -25.51 27.01 25.15
C ILE A 350 -24.71 27.15 23.85
N VAL A 351 -23.74 26.27 23.65
CA VAL A 351 -23.09 26.13 22.34
C VAL A 351 -24.07 25.42 21.41
N ALA A 352 -24.56 26.12 20.39
CA ALA A 352 -25.45 25.54 19.38
C ALA A 352 -24.67 24.70 18.36
N ALA A 353 -25.37 23.83 17.64
CA ALA A 353 -24.81 23.01 16.56
C ALA A 353 -24.00 23.85 15.54
N GLY A 354 -22.70 23.54 15.42
CA GLY A 354 -21.75 24.25 14.56
C GLY A 354 -21.02 25.43 15.22
N GLY A 355 -21.40 25.85 16.43
CA GLY A 355 -20.65 26.85 17.21
C GLY A 355 -19.33 26.30 17.75
N ALA A 356 -18.32 27.16 17.89
CA ALA A 356 -17.03 26.79 18.47
C ALA A 356 -16.57 27.82 19.51
N VAL A 357 -16.23 27.35 20.72
CA VAL A 357 -15.64 28.13 21.80
C VAL A 357 -14.17 27.73 21.93
N SER A 358 -13.27 28.70 22.11
CA SER A 358 -11.83 28.43 22.26
C SER A 358 -11.30 28.93 23.59
N ALA A 359 -10.77 28.05 24.43
CA ALA A 359 -10.28 28.37 25.77
C ALA A 359 -8.84 27.87 25.99
N GLY A 360 -8.01 28.71 26.63
CA GLY A 360 -6.61 28.38 26.95
C GLY A 360 -6.38 27.96 28.41
N SER A 361 -7.36 28.18 29.29
CA SER A 361 -7.32 27.84 30.71
C SER A 361 -8.74 27.72 31.27
N ASP A 362 -8.90 27.10 32.45
CA ASP A 362 -10.21 27.05 33.11
C ASP A 362 -10.66 28.44 33.61
N ALA A 363 -9.72 29.32 33.96
CA ALA A 363 -10.02 30.72 34.26
C ALA A 363 -10.55 31.48 33.04
N ALA A 364 -10.15 31.11 31.82
CA ALA A 364 -10.73 31.66 30.60
C ALA A 364 -12.18 31.19 30.40
N LEU A 365 -12.58 30.03 30.93
CA LEU A 365 -13.98 29.62 30.98
C LEU A 365 -14.77 30.44 32.02
N THR A 366 -14.19 30.76 33.19
CA THR A 366 -14.82 31.73 34.12
C THR A 366 -14.99 33.10 33.50
N ALA A 367 -13.99 33.59 32.76
CA ALA A 367 -14.06 34.85 32.03
C ALA A 367 -14.94 34.78 30.76
N MET A 368 -15.53 33.61 30.49
CA MET A 368 -16.62 33.40 29.52
C MET A 368 -17.98 33.24 30.23
N ASP A 369 -18.07 33.65 31.50
CA ASP A 369 -19.15 33.47 32.47
C ASP A 369 -19.75 32.06 32.55
N PHE A 370 -19.00 31.04 32.10
CA PHE A 370 -19.34 29.66 32.47
C PHE A 370 -19.20 29.55 34.00
N GLY A 371 -20.31 29.22 34.65
CA GLY A 371 -20.35 28.85 36.07
C GLY A 371 -19.89 27.41 36.29
N GLN A 372 -20.58 26.67 37.17
CA GLN A 372 -20.32 25.24 37.37
C GLN A 372 -20.59 24.40 36.11
N TYR A 373 -21.34 24.91 35.13
CA TYR A 373 -21.82 24.17 33.96
C TYR A 373 -21.29 24.72 32.64
N VAL A 374 -21.04 23.82 31.69
CA VAL A 374 -20.79 24.13 30.27
C VAL A 374 -21.80 23.33 29.43
N ASN A 375 -22.74 24.02 28.78
CA ASN A 375 -23.85 23.39 28.06
C ASN A 375 -23.57 23.32 26.55
N PHE A 376 -23.62 22.11 25.98
CA PHE A 376 -23.56 21.87 24.53
C PHE A 376 -24.90 21.38 24.02
N ASN A 377 -25.37 21.94 22.91
CA ASN A 377 -26.42 21.37 22.07
C ASN A 377 -25.91 21.26 20.62
N GLY A 378 -24.82 20.52 20.49
CA GLY A 378 -23.90 20.53 19.35
C GLY A 378 -22.73 21.51 19.52
N GLY A 379 -21.87 21.59 18.51
CA GLY A 379 -20.70 22.47 18.52
C GLY A 379 -19.49 21.91 19.26
N SER A 380 -18.47 22.74 19.46
CA SER A 380 -17.16 22.33 19.98
C SER A 380 -16.53 23.29 20.99
N LEU A 381 -15.93 22.73 22.04
CA LEU A 381 -14.92 23.42 22.85
C LEU A 381 -13.54 22.97 22.38
N ARG A 382 -12.77 23.95 21.91
CA ARG A 382 -11.41 23.80 21.38
C ARG A 382 -10.39 24.34 22.36
N PHE A 383 -9.37 23.56 22.69
CA PHE A 383 -8.32 24.00 23.58
C PHE A 383 -7.23 24.80 22.83
N THR A 384 -6.81 25.91 23.42
CA THR A 384 -5.68 26.73 22.95
C THR A 384 -4.49 26.69 23.94
N GLY A 385 -4.63 25.90 25.01
CA GLY A 385 -3.62 25.61 26.02
C GLY A 385 -4.02 24.35 26.80
N ALA A 386 -3.08 23.77 27.55
CA ALA A 386 -3.34 22.62 28.40
C ALA A 386 -3.92 23.07 29.75
N PHE A 387 -5.11 22.57 30.11
CA PHE A 387 -5.72 22.85 31.42
C PHE A 387 -6.65 21.72 31.88
N SER A 388 -6.99 21.76 33.17
CA SER A 388 -7.96 20.85 33.78
C SER A 388 -9.20 21.63 34.22
N SER A 389 -10.39 21.03 34.12
CA SER A 389 -11.65 21.65 34.56
C SER A 389 -12.45 20.70 35.45
N ALA A 390 -12.96 21.25 36.56
CA ALA A 390 -13.88 20.58 37.47
C ALA A 390 -15.37 20.88 37.15
N ARG A 391 -15.63 21.62 36.06
CA ARG A 391 -16.99 21.98 35.64
C ARG A 391 -17.75 20.77 35.12
N THR A 392 -19.05 20.75 35.36
CA THR A 392 -19.96 19.77 34.78
C THR A 392 -20.18 20.12 33.31
N ILE A 393 -19.96 19.15 32.43
CA ILE A 393 -20.30 19.30 31.00
C ILE A 393 -21.67 18.68 30.76
N SER A 394 -22.60 19.47 30.26
CA SER A 394 -23.95 19.05 29.93
C SER A 394 -24.07 18.86 28.43
N LEU A 395 -24.29 17.63 27.99
CA LEU A 395 -24.51 17.28 26.58
C LEU A 395 -26.02 17.15 26.35
N LEU A 396 -26.63 18.19 25.80
CA LEU A 396 -28.03 18.17 25.35
C LEU A 396 -28.16 17.35 24.05
N ALA A 397 -29.37 17.24 23.51
CA ALA A 397 -29.69 16.31 22.41
C ALA A 397 -28.77 16.42 21.16
N GLY A 398 -28.19 17.59 20.88
CA GLY A 398 -27.22 17.78 19.80
C GLY A 398 -25.79 17.26 20.08
N GLY A 399 -25.50 16.75 21.27
CA GLY A 399 -24.16 16.30 21.68
C GLY A 399 -23.18 17.44 21.92
N GLY A 400 -21.88 17.13 21.93
CA GLY A 400 -20.81 18.12 22.05
C GLY A 400 -19.43 17.56 21.67
N THR A 401 -18.58 18.42 21.11
CA THR A 401 -17.22 18.05 20.70
C THR A 401 -16.16 18.68 21.60
N ILE A 402 -15.26 17.87 22.15
CA ILE A 402 -14.03 18.34 22.79
C ILE A 402 -12.87 18.17 21.79
N ASP A 403 -12.39 19.30 21.26
CA ASP A 403 -11.23 19.37 20.38
C ASP A 403 -10.00 19.74 21.21
N THR A 404 -9.14 18.76 21.47
CA THR A 404 -7.92 19.01 22.24
C THR A 404 -6.87 19.81 21.48
N ASN A 405 -6.94 19.90 20.14
CA ASN A 405 -6.03 20.69 19.32
C ASN A 405 -4.52 20.45 19.62
N GLY A 406 -4.16 19.23 20.03
CA GLY A 406 -2.79 18.86 20.41
C GLY A 406 -2.42 19.07 21.89
N PHE A 407 -3.25 19.74 22.69
CA PHE A 407 -3.02 19.96 24.12
C PHE A 407 -3.60 18.84 24.98
N ASN A 408 -2.92 18.50 26.08
CA ASN A 408 -3.45 17.55 27.06
C ASN A 408 -4.36 18.26 28.07
N ALA A 409 -5.47 17.63 28.45
CA ALA A 409 -6.46 18.19 29.36
C ALA A 409 -7.12 17.13 30.23
N THR A 410 -7.59 17.51 31.42
CA THR A 410 -8.30 16.62 32.35
C THR A 410 -9.66 17.19 32.73
N LEU A 411 -10.73 16.42 32.55
CA LEU A 411 -12.07 16.76 33.00
C LEU A 411 -12.41 15.92 34.24
N SER A 412 -12.46 16.59 35.40
CA SER A 412 -12.81 15.97 36.68
C SER A 412 -14.26 16.20 37.09
N GLY A 413 -14.94 17.19 36.51
CA GLY A 413 -16.39 17.32 36.59
C GLY A 413 -17.10 16.21 35.80
N GLN A 414 -18.37 15.97 36.11
CA GLN A 414 -19.17 14.98 35.40
C GLN A 414 -19.56 15.47 34.00
N ILE A 415 -19.63 14.55 33.05
CA ILE A 415 -20.32 14.74 31.77
C ILE A 415 -21.71 14.08 31.88
N ILE A 416 -22.77 14.84 31.59
CA ILE A 416 -24.18 14.45 31.85
C ILE A 416 -25.08 14.67 30.62
N ASN A 417 -26.36 14.27 30.73
CA ASN A 417 -27.46 14.45 29.77
C ASN A 417 -27.38 13.59 28.48
N THR A 418 -28.37 13.72 27.58
CA THR A 418 -28.65 12.71 26.54
C THR A 418 -27.78 12.76 25.29
N GLY A 419 -26.91 13.77 25.17
CA GLY A 419 -26.04 13.97 24.02
C GLY A 419 -24.84 13.04 23.94
N ALA A 420 -24.28 12.92 22.73
CA ALA A 420 -23.06 12.18 22.47
C ALA A 420 -21.81 13.03 22.72
N LEU A 421 -20.77 12.42 23.30
CA LEU A 421 -19.44 13.03 23.43
C LEU A 421 -18.59 12.72 22.19
N THR A 422 -18.08 13.74 21.51
CA THR A 422 -17.09 13.57 20.43
C THR A 422 -15.73 14.10 20.88
N LYS A 423 -14.71 13.24 20.91
CA LYS A 423 -13.31 13.60 21.14
C LYS A 423 -12.60 13.75 19.79
N THR A 424 -11.99 14.91 19.56
CA THR A 424 -11.10 15.16 18.41
C THR A 424 -9.83 15.91 18.86
N GLY A 425 -8.94 16.22 17.92
CA GLY A 425 -7.63 16.83 18.18
C GLY A 425 -6.59 15.84 18.72
N LEU A 426 -5.30 16.11 18.46
CA LEU A 426 -4.22 15.12 18.70
C LEU A 426 -3.86 14.92 20.19
N GLY A 427 -4.19 15.87 21.05
CA GLY A 427 -3.85 15.82 22.48
C GLY A 427 -4.74 14.86 23.28
N ALA A 428 -4.27 14.45 24.45
CA ALA A 428 -4.99 13.54 25.34
C ALA A 428 -6.08 14.26 26.14
N LEU A 429 -7.30 13.72 26.14
CA LEU A 429 -8.38 14.11 27.06
C LEU A 429 -8.53 13.02 28.12
N THR A 430 -8.27 13.35 29.38
CA THR A 430 -8.45 12.43 30.51
C THR A 430 -9.78 12.71 31.21
N LEU A 431 -10.66 11.72 31.31
CA LEU A 431 -11.89 11.80 32.10
C LEU A 431 -11.65 11.14 33.46
N THR A 432 -11.93 11.87 34.54
CA THR A 432 -11.84 11.33 35.92
C THR A 432 -13.15 11.37 36.71
N GLY A 433 -14.13 12.14 36.24
CA GLY A 433 -15.50 12.15 36.80
C GLY A 433 -16.32 10.94 36.34
N ALA A 434 -17.23 10.47 37.21
CA ALA A 434 -18.22 9.45 36.88
C ALA A 434 -19.29 10.06 35.96
N ASN A 435 -19.22 9.75 34.67
CA ASN A 435 -20.04 10.35 33.64
C ASN A 435 -21.32 9.55 33.40
N THR A 436 -22.42 10.25 33.13
CA THR A 436 -23.77 9.67 33.02
C THR A 436 -24.45 9.96 31.69
N TYR A 437 -23.76 10.63 30.74
CA TYR A 437 -24.34 10.94 29.44
C TYR A 437 -24.72 9.69 28.64
N SER A 438 -25.83 9.72 27.90
CA SER A 438 -26.40 8.52 27.27
C SER A 438 -26.31 8.46 25.74
N GLY A 439 -25.87 9.53 25.07
CA GLY A 439 -25.77 9.56 23.60
C GLY A 439 -24.57 8.80 23.00
N GLY A 440 -23.69 8.24 23.84
CA GLY A 440 -22.50 7.50 23.41
C GLY A 440 -21.26 8.35 23.18
N THR A 441 -20.17 7.69 22.81
CA THR A 441 -18.82 8.29 22.74
C THR A 441 -18.19 8.04 21.37
N PHE A 442 -17.62 9.08 20.75
CA PHE A 442 -16.87 9.00 19.50
C PHE A 442 -15.44 9.49 19.70
N VAL A 443 -14.45 8.63 19.47
CA VAL A 443 -13.02 8.97 19.55
C VAL A 443 -12.47 9.09 18.13
N ASN A 444 -12.39 10.32 17.64
CA ASN A 444 -12.02 10.65 16.25
C ASN A 444 -10.58 11.14 16.09
N GLY A 445 -9.86 11.39 17.18
CA GLY A 445 -8.49 11.87 17.13
C GLY A 445 -7.83 11.94 18.50
N GLY A 446 -6.52 11.66 18.54
CA GLY A 446 -5.72 11.67 19.77
C GLY A 446 -6.19 10.62 20.78
N THR A 447 -5.84 10.81 22.05
CA THR A 447 -6.21 9.88 23.12
C THR A 447 -7.43 10.37 23.89
N LEU A 448 -8.44 9.52 24.09
CA LEU A 448 -9.39 9.59 25.19
C LEU A 448 -8.90 8.63 26.28
N ALA A 449 -8.53 9.15 27.44
CA ALA A 449 -8.05 8.37 28.57
C ALA A 449 -9.06 8.39 29.72
N LEU A 450 -9.17 7.29 30.46
CA LEU A 450 -9.98 7.17 31.66
C LEU A 450 -9.08 6.99 32.88
N SER A 451 -9.45 7.54 34.03
CA SER A 451 -8.73 7.32 35.28
C SER A 451 -9.64 7.51 36.48
N GLY A 452 -9.37 6.84 37.60
CA GLY A 452 -10.19 6.92 38.81
C GLY A 452 -11.64 6.48 38.54
N ALA A 453 -12.58 7.41 38.71
CA ALA A 453 -14.01 7.19 38.48
C ALA A 453 -14.48 7.47 37.04
N GLY A 454 -13.54 7.74 36.10
CA GLY A 454 -13.84 8.05 34.71
C GLY A 454 -14.64 6.96 33.99
N THR A 455 -15.77 7.34 33.38
CA THR A 455 -16.61 6.43 32.56
C THR A 455 -16.91 6.97 31.17
N LEU A 456 -17.27 6.06 30.24
CA LEU A 456 -17.70 6.37 28.86
C LEU A 456 -19.19 6.75 28.74
N GLY A 457 -19.80 7.26 29.82
CA GLY A 457 -21.22 7.54 29.91
C GLY A 457 -22.04 6.32 30.36
N ALA A 458 -23.32 6.28 29.97
CA ALA A 458 -24.28 5.26 30.38
C ALA A 458 -23.92 3.87 29.83
N ALA A 459 -24.14 2.83 30.64
CA ALA A 459 -23.75 1.45 30.32
C ALA A 459 -24.46 0.84 29.08
N GLY A 460 -25.61 1.39 28.66
CA GLY A 460 -26.31 0.99 27.44
C GLY A 460 -25.89 1.75 26.17
N ALA A 461 -25.00 2.74 26.29
CA ALA A 461 -24.57 3.56 25.16
C ALA A 461 -23.52 2.86 24.29
N THR A 462 -23.28 3.40 23.09
CA THR A 462 -22.27 2.89 22.15
C THR A 462 -21.01 3.74 22.20
N THR A 463 -19.84 3.11 22.20
CA THR A 463 -18.55 3.80 22.00
C THR A 463 -17.94 3.43 20.66
N THR A 464 -17.54 4.41 19.85
CA THR A 464 -16.88 4.20 18.55
C THR A 464 -15.48 4.80 18.56
N VAL A 465 -14.48 4.02 18.17
CA VAL A 465 -13.07 4.44 18.08
C VAL A 465 -12.64 4.42 16.62
N ASN A 466 -12.56 5.61 16.02
CA ASN A 466 -12.26 5.81 14.61
C ASN A 466 -10.75 5.94 14.37
N SER A 467 -10.34 5.86 13.10
CA SER A 467 -8.94 6.02 12.69
C SER A 467 -8.34 7.34 13.20
N GLY A 468 -7.12 7.26 13.74
CA GLY A 468 -6.46 8.38 14.44
C GLY A 468 -6.90 8.57 15.90
N GLY A 469 -7.94 7.87 16.37
CA GLY A 469 -8.38 7.85 17.76
C GLY A 469 -7.76 6.70 18.56
N THR A 470 -7.43 6.97 19.83
CA THR A 470 -7.02 5.97 20.82
C THR A 470 -7.92 6.07 22.06
N LEU A 471 -8.55 4.97 22.46
CA LEU A 471 -9.23 4.81 23.74
C LEU A 471 -8.29 4.08 24.70
N ASP A 472 -7.81 4.80 25.72
CA ASP A 472 -7.03 4.25 26.83
C ASP A 472 -7.97 4.06 28.03
N LEU A 473 -8.27 2.81 28.37
CA LEU A 473 -9.13 2.49 29.49
C LEU A 473 -8.44 2.73 30.86
N GLY A 474 -7.13 3.03 30.88
CA GLY A 474 -6.41 3.44 32.09
C GLY A 474 -6.38 2.42 33.23
N GLY A 475 -6.51 1.13 32.91
CA GLY A 475 -6.69 0.04 33.88
C GLY A 475 -8.10 -0.05 34.49
N THR A 476 -9.03 0.81 34.08
CA THR A 476 -10.44 0.79 34.57
C THR A 476 -11.26 -0.33 33.91
N THR A 477 -12.43 -0.60 34.47
CA THR A 477 -13.45 -1.48 33.86
C THR A 477 -14.59 -0.64 33.30
N GLN A 478 -14.87 -0.76 32.00
CA GLN A 478 -15.96 -0.05 31.33
C GLN A 478 -17.04 -1.02 30.86
N THR A 479 -18.31 -0.60 30.96
CA THR A 479 -19.46 -1.34 30.44
C THR A 479 -20.18 -0.46 29.41
N GLN A 480 -20.49 -1.01 28.24
CA GLN A 480 -21.12 -0.32 27.12
C GLN A 480 -22.06 -1.30 26.39
N GLY A 481 -23.08 -0.78 25.70
CA GLY A 481 -24.02 -1.60 24.91
C GLY A 481 -23.35 -2.25 23.70
N ALA A 482 -22.44 -1.51 23.05
CA ALA A 482 -21.55 -2.02 22.00
C ALA A 482 -20.31 -1.12 21.84
N VAL A 483 -19.23 -1.68 21.29
CA VAL A 483 -18.04 -0.92 20.90
C VAL A 483 -17.71 -1.12 19.43
N GLY A 484 -17.65 -0.04 18.66
CA GLY A 484 -17.23 -0.03 17.26
C GLY A 484 -15.74 0.30 17.15
N LEU A 485 -14.94 -0.58 16.55
CA LEU A 485 -13.53 -0.35 16.25
C LEU A 485 -13.37 -0.12 14.73
N SER A 486 -13.06 1.12 14.36
CA SER A 486 -13.05 1.61 12.97
C SER A 486 -11.72 2.25 12.62
N GLY A 487 -10.65 1.49 12.75
CA GLY A 487 -9.27 1.85 12.41
C GLY A 487 -8.48 2.58 13.50
N GLY A 488 -9.07 2.76 14.70
CA GLY A 488 -8.38 3.31 15.87
C GLY A 488 -7.77 2.24 16.78
N THR A 489 -7.41 2.63 18.00
CA THR A 489 -6.79 1.76 19.01
C THR A 489 -7.61 1.73 20.30
N ILE A 490 -7.88 0.56 20.87
CA ILE A 490 -8.38 0.41 22.25
C ILE A 490 -7.31 -0.32 23.07
N ARG A 491 -6.98 0.18 24.27
CA ARG A 491 -5.92 -0.41 25.10
C ARG A 491 -6.15 -0.31 26.60
N ASN A 492 -5.41 -1.15 27.33
CA ASN A 492 -5.10 -1.00 28.76
C ASN A 492 -6.32 -0.96 29.68
N GLY A 493 -7.09 -2.05 29.78
CA GLY A 493 -8.15 -2.19 30.78
C GLY A 493 -9.19 -3.25 30.45
N ASN A 494 -10.27 -3.29 31.23
CA ASN A 494 -11.36 -4.24 31.06
C ASN A 494 -12.54 -3.62 30.32
N LEU A 495 -13.11 -4.37 29.38
CA LEU A 495 -14.30 -3.96 28.64
C LEU A 495 -15.37 -5.05 28.75
N ASN A 496 -16.59 -4.64 29.10
CA ASN A 496 -17.77 -5.48 29.20
C ASN A 496 -18.77 -5.04 28.12
N ALA A 497 -18.45 -5.32 26.86
CA ALA A 497 -19.25 -4.96 25.69
C ALA A 497 -18.86 -5.82 24.47
N PRO A 498 -19.78 -6.10 23.53
CA PRO A 498 -19.40 -6.68 22.24
C PRO A 498 -18.62 -5.66 21.41
N ILE A 499 -17.41 -6.02 20.96
CA ILE A 499 -16.59 -5.25 20.04
C ILE A 499 -16.90 -5.71 18.61
N THR A 500 -17.36 -4.80 17.75
CA THR A 500 -17.43 -5.02 16.30
C THR A 500 -16.32 -4.23 15.63
N SER A 501 -15.44 -4.91 14.88
CA SER A 501 -14.29 -4.31 14.21
C SER A 501 -14.42 -4.35 12.69
N ILE A 502 -14.09 -3.22 12.06
CA ILE A 502 -13.78 -3.09 10.62
C ILE A 502 -12.30 -2.74 10.38
N GLY A 503 -11.46 -3.05 11.37
CA GLY A 503 -10.03 -2.79 11.41
C GLY A 503 -9.64 -1.93 12.62
N GLY A 504 -8.35 -1.93 12.99
CA GLY A 504 -7.83 -1.20 14.16
C GLY A 504 -6.93 -2.06 15.04
N VAL A 505 -6.65 -1.59 16.26
CA VAL A 505 -5.76 -2.27 17.22
C VAL A 505 -6.45 -2.49 18.56
N LEU A 506 -6.30 -3.70 19.11
CA LEU A 506 -6.64 -4.06 20.49
C LEU A 506 -5.35 -4.39 21.22
N ASN A 507 -5.10 -3.76 22.38
CA ASN A 507 -3.87 -3.98 23.14
C ASN A 507 -4.10 -4.06 24.65
N GLY A 508 -4.07 -5.28 25.19
CA GLY A 508 -4.23 -5.52 26.63
C GLY A 508 -5.67 -5.30 27.11
N ILE A 509 -6.63 -5.93 26.43
CA ILE A 509 -8.07 -5.85 26.77
C ILE A 509 -8.50 -7.10 27.54
N GLY A 510 -9.06 -6.90 28.74
CA GLY A 510 -9.73 -7.93 29.55
C GLY A 510 -11.24 -7.71 29.66
N GLY A 511 -11.88 -8.39 30.62
CA GLY A 511 -13.32 -8.27 30.90
C GLY A 511 -14.18 -9.27 30.14
N THR A 512 -15.49 -9.00 30.03
CA THR A 512 -16.45 -9.90 29.36
C THR A 512 -16.69 -9.60 27.89
N ALA A 513 -15.84 -8.76 27.27
CA ALA A 513 -15.95 -8.43 25.86
C ALA A 513 -15.89 -9.68 24.95
N SER A 514 -16.62 -9.61 23.84
CA SER A 514 -16.46 -10.48 22.68
C SER A 514 -15.89 -9.67 21.53
N LEU A 515 -15.22 -10.32 20.58
CA LEU A 515 -14.66 -9.67 19.40
C LEU A 515 -15.29 -10.25 18.14
N THR A 516 -15.90 -9.41 17.31
CA THR A 516 -16.36 -9.76 15.96
C THR A 516 -15.67 -8.89 14.92
N THR A 517 -14.79 -9.46 14.09
CA THR A 517 -14.29 -8.75 12.91
C THR A 517 -15.20 -8.98 11.71
N THR A 518 -15.41 -7.95 10.90
CA THR A 518 -16.32 -7.97 9.74
C THR A 518 -15.70 -7.44 8.46
N ALA A 519 -14.65 -6.62 8.55
CA ALA A 519 -13.85 -6.13 7.44
C ALA A 519 -12.49 -5.62 7.94
N GLY A 520 -11.63 -5.18 7.01
CA GLY A 520 -10.36 -4.50 7.31
C GLY A 520 -9.31 -5.40 7.95
N PHE A 521 -8.38 -4.78 8.68
CA PHE A 521 -7.26 -5.44 9.35
C PHE A 521 -7.28 -5.08 10.84
N THR A 522 -7.56 -6.08 11.69
CA THR A 522 -7.65 -5.92 13.15
C THR A 522 -6.46 -6.60 13.80
N MET A 523 -5.59 -5.85 14.46
CA MET A 523 -4.37 -6.36 15.10
C MET A 523 -4.55 -6.47 16.62
N LEU A 524 -4.16 -7.61 17.18
CA LEU A 524 -4.13 -7.89 18.62
C LEU A 524 -2.69 -7.87 19.12
N LEU A 525 -2.37 -6.90 19.96
CA LEU A 525 -1.09 -6.72 20.64
C LEU A 525 -1.23 -7.01 22.14
N GLY A 526 -0.12 -7.33 22.81
CA GLY A 526 -0.11 -7.58 24.25
C GLY A 526 -1.02 -8.75 24.66
N ASN A 527 -1.40 -8.81 25.94
CA ASN A 527 -2.15 -9.94 26.48
C ASN A 527 -3.65 -9.61 26.57
N ASN A 528 -4.45 -10.13 25.65
CA ASN A 528 -5.89 -9.88 25.59
C ASN A 528 -6.64 -11.04 26.26
N GLY A 529 -7.15 -10.77 27.47
CA GLY A 529 -7.78 -11.73 28.38
C GLY A 529 -9.29 -11.57 28.49
N TYR A 530 -9.97 -11.24 27.39
CA TYR A 530 -11.43 -11.09 27.39
C TYR A 530 -12.12 -12.45 27.23
N THR A 531 -13.23 -12.66 27.94
CA THR A 531 -13.84 -14.00 28.07
C THR A 531 -14.91 -14.33 27.02
N GLY A 532 -15.45 -13.32 26.34
CA GLY A 532 -16.39 -13.53 25.23
C GLY A 532 -15.71 -14.13 24.00
N ALA A 533 -16.52 -14.73 23.11
CA ALA A 533 -16.02 -15.39 21.91
C ALA A 533 -15.32 -14.42 20.93
N THR A 534 -14.36 -14.93 20.18
CA THR A 534 -13.74 -14.25 19.03
C THR A 534 -14.29 -14.84 17.73
N THR A 535 -14.91 -14.02 16.89
CA THR A 535 -15.50 -14.42 15.61
C THR A 535 -14.95 -13.56 14.48
N VAL A 536 -14.47 -14.20 13.41
CA VAL A 536 -13.91 -13.53 12.23
C VAL A 536 -14.86 -13.78 11.05
N ASN A 537 -15.79 -12.85 10.84
CA ASN A 537 -16.79 -12.93 9.75
C ASN A 537 -16.30 -12.29 8.44
N GLY A 538 -15.23 -11.50 8.48
CA GLY A 538 -14.66 -10.86 7.32
C GLY A 538 -13.44 -10.00 7.67
N GLY A 539 -12.59 -9.75 6.68
CA GLY A 539 -11.30 -9.11 6.89
C GLY A 539 -10.28 -10.03 7.58
N VAL A 540 -9.23 -9.43 8.13
CA VAL A 540 -8.11 -10.12 8.77
C VAL A 540 -8.09 -9.83 10.27
N LEU A 541 -7.99 -10.88 11.07
CA LEU A 541 -7.58 -10.82 12.46
C LEU A 541 -6.12 -11.26 12.55
N ASP A 542 -5.24 -10.34 12.96
CA ASP A 542 -3.81 -10.56 13.11
C ASP A 542 -3.43 -10.61 14.60
N VAL A 543 -2.91 -11.74 15.06
CA VAL A 543 -2.60 -12.01 16.46
C VAL A 543 -1.08 -12.04 16.65
N GLU A 544 -0.49 -10.88 16.95
CA GLU A 544 0.94 -10.77 17.29
C GLU A 544 1.19 -10.87 18.82
N GLY A 545 0.14 -10.66 19.62
CA GLY A 545 0.15 -10.83 21.07
C GLY A 545 -0.43 -12.18 21.54
N THR A 546 -1.22 -12.14 22.61
CA THR A 546 -1.95 -13.29 23.15
C THR A 546 -3.45 -13.02 23.12
N ILE A 547 -4.25 -14.01 22.72
CA ILE A 547 -5.66 -14.16 23.10
C ILE A 547 -5.72 -15.28 24.13
N THR A 548 -6.27 -15.05 25.31
CA THR A 548 -6.43 -16.08 26.37
C THR A 548 -7.78 -15.92 27.08
N GLY A 549 -8.35 -17.02 27.58
CA GLY A 549 -9.60 -17.02 28.34
C GLY A 549 -10.88 -16.77 27.51
N THR A 550 -10.75 -16.53 26.20
CA THR A 550 -11.90 -16.45 25.28
C THR A 550 -12.60 -17.79 25.16
N SER A 551 -13.93 -17.80 25.14
CA SER A 551 -14.71 -19.05 25.10
C SER A 551 -14.51 -19.87 23.82
N SER A 552 -14.15 -19.24 22.70
CA SER A 552 -13.92 -19.87 21.39
C SER A 552 -13.31 -18.88 20.40
N VAL A 553 -12.56 -19.40 19.42
CA VAL A 553 -12.13 -18.62 18.24
C VAL A 553 -12.71 -19.29 17.00
N THR A 554 -13.54 -18.57 16.23
CA THR A 554 -14.17 -19.06 15.00
C THR A 554 -13.86 -18.14 13.82
N VAL A 555 -13.39 -18.71 12.70
CA VAL A 555 -13.18 -18.01 11.43
C VAL A 555 -14.19 -18.51 10.42
N ASN A 556 -15.08 -17.61 9.99
CA ASN A 556 -16.15 -17.90 9.04
C ASN A 556 -15.73 -17.57 7.58
N ALA A 557 -16.58 -17.91 6.62
CA ALA A 557 -16.32 -17.69 5.21
C ALA A 557 -15.99 -16.22 4.88
N GLY A 558 -14.85 -15.98 4.21
CA GLY A 558 -14.35 -14.64 3.89
C GLY A 558 -13.60 -13.94 5.03
N GLY A 559 -13.50 -14.55 6.21
CA GLY A 559 -12.61 -14.15 7.29
C GLY A 559 -11.24 -14.81 7.19
N ALA A 560 -10.21 -14.12 7.68
CA ALA A 560 -8.85 -14.64 7.80
C ALA A 560 -8.27 -14.44 9.20
N LEU A 561 -7.58 -15.46 9.72
CA LEU A 561 -6.80 -15.43 10.96
C LEU A 561 -5.32 -15.60 10.61
N MET A 562 -4.46 -14.75 11.17
CA MET A 562 -3.00 -14.82 11.03
C MET A 562 -2.28 -14.31 12.29
N GLY A 563 -0.95 -14.25 12.25
CA GLY A 563 -0.09 -13.67 13.28
C GLY A 563 0.81 -14.70 13.96
N ALA A 564 1.94 -14.24 14.51
CA ALA A 564 2.97 -15.05 15.15
C ALA A 564 2.77 -15.22 16.68
N GLY A 565 1.62 -14.80 17.19
CA GLY A 565 1.26 -14.81 18.61
C GLY A 565 0.66 -16.12 19.11
N THR A 566 0.01 -16.05 20.28
CA THR A 566 -0.61 -17.18 20.97
C THR A 566 -2.13 -17.05 21.04
N ILE A 567 -2.83 -18.14 20.72
CA ILE A 567 -4.28 -18.24 20.69
C ILE A 567 -4.67 -19.37 21.65
N ASP A 568 -5.27 -19.02 22.79
CA ASP A 568 -5.58 -19.92 23.92
C ASP A 568 -7.10 -19.95 24.26
N PRO A 569 -7.95 -20.46 23.36
CA PRO A 569 -9.28 -21.03 23.65
C PRO A 569 -9.18 -22.55 23.88
N LEU A 570 -10.30 -23.20 24.23
CA LEU A 570 -10.36 -24.67 24.18
C LEU A 570 -10.27 -25.21 22.73
N LEU A 571 -10.81 -24.47 21.76
CA LEU A 571 -10.90 -24.86 20.36
C LEU A 571 -10.82 -23.63 19.42
N VAL A 572 -9.96 -23.71 18.41
CA VAL A 572 -9.96 -22.83 17.24
C VAL A 572 -10.66 -23.53 16.08
N THR A 573 -11.72 -22.94 15.52
CA THR A 573 -12.46 -23.49 14.37
C THR A 573 -12.31 -22.60 13.14
N ILE A 574 -11.88 -23.19 12.02
CA ILE A 574 -11.82 -22.53 10.71
C ILE A 574 -12.89 -23.18 9.82
N ALA A 575 -13.95 -22.43 9.52
CA ALA A 575 -15.08 -22.92 8.74
C ALA A 575 -14.76 -22.98 7.23
N GLY A 576 -15.63 -23.65 6.45
CA GLY A 576 -15.53 -23.66 4.99
C GLY A 576 -15.50 -22.24 4.41
N GLY A 577 -14.51 -21.94 3.57
CA GLY A 577 -14.26 -20.60 3.01
C GLY A 577 -13.58 -19.61 3.96
N GLY A 578 -13.28 -19.99 5.21
CA GLY A 578 -12.43 -19.23 6.12
C GLY A 578 -10.95 -19.57 5.91
N THR A 579 -10.06 -18.60 6.16
CA THR A 579 -8.62 -18.76 5.99
C THR A 579 -7.90 -18.76 7.34
N PHE A 580 -7.02 -19.74 7.56
CA PHE A 580 -5.98 -19.67 8.57
C PHE A 580 -4.63 -19.57 7.87
N ALA A 581 -3.96 -18.43 8.06
CA ALA A 581 -2.64 -18.14 7.51
C ALA A 581 -1.64 -18.06 8.67
N PRO A 582 -1.12 -19.20 9.16
CA PRO A 582 -0.23 -19.22 10.31
C PRO A 582 1.03 -18.38 10.09
N GLY A 583 1.48 -17.73 11.16
CA GLY A 583 2.57 -16.77 11.18
C GLY A 583 2.15 -15.37 10.72
N ASN A 584 3.08 -14.41 10.81
CA ASN A 584 2.84 -12.99 10.50
C ASN A 584 3.11 -12.64 9.03
N GLY A 585 2.84 -13.59 8.12
CA GLY A 585 3.18 -13.47 6.70
C GLY A 585 4.67 -13.72 6.37
N THR A 586 5.54 -13.89 7.37
CA THR A 586 6.97 -14.20 7.15
C THR A 586 7.21 -15.72 7.18
N PRO A 587 7.85 -16.33 6.16
CA PRO A 587 8.22 -17.75 6.19
C PRO A 587 9.08 -18.11 7.42
N GLY A 588 8.70 -19.16 8.14
CA GLY A 588 9.33 -19.58 9.41
C GLY A 588 8.75 -18.92 10.66
N SER A 589 7.82 -17.97 10.54
CA SER A 589 7.00 -17.52 11.69
C SER A 589 5.92 -18.55 12.03
N VAL A 590 5.55 -18.63 13.31
CA VAL A 590 4.69 -19.70 13.86
C VAL A 590 3.52 -19.09 14.62
N THR A 591 2.30 -19.56 14.37
CA THR A 591 1.16 -19.28 15.28
C THR A 591 1.09 -20.38 16.34
N SER A 592 1.05 -19.99 17.61
CA SER A 592 0.82 -20.93 18.73
C SER A 592 -0.68 -21.05 19.00
N VAL A 593 -1.23 -22.26 18.93
CA VAL A 593 -2.59 -22.60 19.35
C VAL A 593 -2.49 -23.48 20.59
N VAL A 594 -2.94 -22.97 21.73
CA VAL A 594 -3.14 -23.76 22.94
C VAL A 594 -4.55 -24.34 22.86
N GLY A 595 -4.69 -25.66 23.03
CA GLY A 595 -5.94 -26.38 22.76
C GLY A 595 -5.98 -27.01 21.37
N ASP A 596 -7.19 -27.30 20.88
CA ASP A 596 -7.41 -28.00 19.61
C ASP A 596 -7.57 -27.04 18.42
N LEU A 597 -7.21 -27.51 17.22
CA LEU A 597 -7.46 -26.83 15.94
C LEU A 597 -8.36 -27.70 15.05
N ALA A 598 -9.50 -27.15 14.63
CA ALA A 598 -10.41 -27.79 13.68
C ALA A 598 -10.51 -26.99 12.38
N LEU A 599 -9.89 -27.50 11.33
CA LEU A 599 -10.07 -27.04 9.95
C LEU A 599 -11.24 -27.81 9.33
N GLN A 600 -12.29 -27.12 8.91
CA GLN A 600 -13.45 -27.75 8.25
C GLN A 600 -13.21 -27.95 6.75
N SER A 601 -14.05 -28.78 6.12
CA SER A 601 -14.01 -28.98 4.68
C SER A 601 -14.22 -27.66 3.93
N GLY A 602 -13.34 -27.36 2.97
CA GLY A 602 -13.34 -26.09 2.25
C GLY A 602 -12.68 -24.91 2.98
N ALA A 603 -12.14 -25.09 4.19
CA ALA A 603 -11.26 -24.11 4.81
C ALA A 603 -9.93 -23.98 4.02
N ILE A 604 -9.26 -22.84 4.17
CA ILE A 604 -7.97 -22.56 3.51
C ILE A 604 -6.86 -22.50 4.56
N TYR A 605 -5.80 -23.26 4.36
CA TYR A 605 -4.59 -23.25 5.20
C TYR A 605 -3.43 -22.62 4.41
N GLN A 606 -3.17 -21.34 4.63
CA GLN A 606 -2.23 -20.57 3.80
C GLN A 606 -0.84 -20.47 4.44
N VAL A 607 0.18 -21.02 3.78
CA VAL A 607 1.56 -21.02 4.27
C VAL A 607 2.48 -20.21 3.39
N GLN A 608 3.37 -19.45 4.01
CA GLN A 608 4.39 -18.64 3.33
C GLN A 608 5.70 -19.42 3.33
N VAL A 609 6.30 -19.65 2.16
CA VAL A 609 7.39 -20.62 1.96
C VAL A 609 8.62 -19.95 1.34
N ASN A 610 9.80 -20.17 1.91
CA ASN A 610 11.09 -19.70 1.38
C ASN A 610 12.04 -20.91 1.13
N PRO A 611 13.34 -20.71 0.85
CA PRO A 611 14.30 -21.82 0.70
C PRO A 611 14.29 -22.88 1.80
N SER A 612 14.21 -22.46 3.07
CA SER A 612 14.56 -23.26 4.25
C SER A 612 13.47 -23.35 5.32
N THR A 613 12.42 -22.54 5.21
CA THR A 613 11.30 -22.51 6.16
C THR A 613 9.97 -22.27 5.47
N ALA A 614 8.91 -22.84 6.06
CA ALA A 614 7.54 -22.43 5.84
C ALA A 614 6.99 -21.78 7.13
N SER A 615 6.03 -20.88 7.03
CA SER A 615 5.22 -20.52 8.19
C SER A 615 4.32 -21.68 8.61
N SER A 616 4.08 -21.86 9.91
CA SER A 616 3.43 -23.06 10.43
C SER A 616 2.59 -22.82 11.68
N ALA A 617 1.61 -23.70 11.92
CA ALA A 617 0.87 -23.73 13.18
C ALA A 617 1.54 -24.72 14.15
N SER A 618 1.67 -24.32 15.41
CA SER A 618 2.06 -25.17 16.53
C SER A 618 0.85 -25.33 17.45
N VAL A 619 0.23 -26.51 17.45
CA VAL A 619 -1.00 -26.81 18.19
C VAL A 619 -0.66 -27.67 19.40
N SER A 620 -1.08 -27.31 20.61
CA SER A 620 -0.77 -28.13 21.80
C SER A 620 -1.67 -29.36 21.91
N GLY A 621 -2.94 -29.24 21.47
CA GLY A 621 -3.90 -30.33 21.35
C GLY A 621 -3.87 -31.02 19.98
N THR A 622 -5.02 -31.52 19.54
CA THR A 622 -5.19 -32.23 18.26
C THR A 622 -5.45 -31.25 17.12
N ALA A 623 -4.81 -31.47 15.97
CA ALA A 623 -5.12 -30.75 14.73
C ALA A 623 -5.97 -31.63 13.79
N THR A 624 -7.26 -31.31 13.66
CA THR A 624 -8.18 -31.95 12.72
C THR A 624 -8.17 -31.20 11.39
N LEU A 625 -7.73 -31.85 10.31
CA LEU A 625 -7.48 -31.21 9.02
C LEU A 625 -8.68 -31.14 8.07
N GLY A 626 -9.68 -32.01 8.27
CA GLY A 626 -11.04 -31.94 7.69
C GLY A 626 -11.19 -31.80 6.17
N GLY A 627 -10.15 -32.03 5.37
CA GLY A 627 -10.16 -31.76 3.93
C GLY A 627 -10.00 -30.28 3.57
N ALA A 628 -9.39 -29.47 4.44
CA ALA A 628 -9.00 -28.09 4.12
C ALA A 628 -7.95 -28.05 2.99
N THR A 629 -7.92 -26.97 2.21
CA THR A 629 -6.98 -26.82 1.09
C THR A 629 -5.73 -26.06 1.55
N VAL A 630 -4.54 -26.66 1.35
CA VAL A 630 -3.27 -25.95 1.56
C VAL A 630 -3.05 -24.95 0.42
N ASN A 631 -2.78 -23.69 0.75
CA ASN A 631 -2.39 -22.65 -0.19
C ASN A 631 -0.95 -22.20 0.09
N ALA A 632 0.01 -22.74 -0.66
CA ALA A 632 1.44 -22.48 -0.49
C ALA A 632 1.89 -21.30 -1.34
N VAL A 633 2.33 -20.22 -0.70
CA VAL A 633 2.84 -19.01 -1.35
C VAL A 633 4.36 -19.01 -1.28
N PHE A 634 5.01 -19.24 -2.42
CA PHE A 634 6.47 -19.29 -2.49
C PHE A 634 7.08 -17.89 -2.67
N ALA A 635 8.18 -17.62 -1.96
CA ALA A 635 8.92 -16.37 -2.04
C ALA A 635 9.52 -16.16 -3.45
N ALA A 636 9.41 -14.93 -3.97
CA ALA A 636 9.91 -14.59 -5.29
C ALA A 636 11.44 -14.77 -5.39
N GLY A 637 11.91 -15.35 -6.50
CA GLY A 637 13.35 -15.53 -6.78
C GLY A 637 14.11 -16.53 -5.90
N SER A 638 13.41 -17.25 -5.02
CA SER A 638 14.03 -18.13 -4.02
C SER A 638 14.42 -19.52 -4.54
N TYR A 639 15.07 -20.31 -3.69
CA TYR A 639 15.20 -21.76 -3.79
C TYR A 639 13.96 -22.44 -3.19
N VAL A 640 13.86 -23.76 -3.37
CA VAL A 640 12.93 -24.61 -2.64
C VAL A 640 13.61 -25.82 -2.05
N GLU A 641 13.15 -26.24 -0.89
CA GLU A 641 13.44 -27.51 -0.23
C GLU A 641 12.40 -28.58 -0.60
N LYS A 642 12.79 -29.84 -0.46
CA LYS A 642 12.01 -31.03 -0.81
C LYS A 642 10.86 -31.31 0.17
N ARG A 643 10.94 -30.79 1.40
CA ARG A 643 9.93 -30.97 2.44
C ARG A 643 9.92 -29.80 3.42
N TYR A 644 8.73 -29.29 3.72
CA TYR A 644 8.49 -28.28 4.74
C TYR A 644 7.52 -28.81 5.79
N THR A 645 7.84 -28.67 7.08
CA THR A 645 6.86 -28.85 8.16
C THR A 645 5.92 -27.65 8.17
N ILE A 646 4.66 -27.86 7.82
CA ILE A 646 3.66 -26.78 7.72
C ILE A 646 2.71 -26.74 8.92
N LEU A 647 2.62 -27.82 9.70
CA LEU A 647 1.83 -27.88 10.93
C LEU A 647 2.46 -28.91 11.88
N ASN A 648 2.50 -28.58 13.18
CA ASN A 648 2.81 -29.48 14.28
C ASN A 648 1.64 -29.50 15.28
N ALA A 649 1.33 -30.68 15.83
CA ALA A 649 0.26 -30.88 16.81
C ALA A 649 0.71 -31.85 17.92
N GLY A 650 0.80 -31.38 19.16
CA GLY A 650 1.24 -32.16 20.32
C GLY A 650 0.26 -33.29 20.68
N GLY A 651 -1.04 -33.03 20.57
CA GLY A 651 -2.12 -34.04 20.69
C GLY A 651 -2.38 -34.84 19.41
N GLY A 652 -1.55 -34.65 18.37
CA GLY A 652 -1.56 -35.42 17.13
C GLY A 652 -2.34 -34.80 15.97
N VAL A 653 -2.08 -35.30 14.75
CA VAL A 653 -2.76 -34.90 13.52
C VAL A 653 -3.88 -35.88 13.18
N SER A 654 -5.08 -35.37 12.90
CA SER A 654 -6.27 -36.16 12.61
C SER A 654 -6.88 -35.81 11.25
N GLY A 655 -7.19 -36.84 10.46
CA GLY A 655 -7.61 -36.68 9.07
C GLY A 655 -6.48 -36.23 8.15
N ALA A 656 -6.85 -35.63 7.00
CA ALA A 656 -5.91 -35.11 6.01
C ALA A 656 -6.41 -33.78 5.44
N PHE A 657 -5.51 -32.99 4.87
CA PHE A 657 -5.86 -31.91 3.95
C PHE A 657 -6.44 -32.47 2.63
N ALA A 658 -7.01 -31.60 1.81
CA ALA A 658 -7.35 -31.94 0.43
C ALA A 658 -6.09 -32.35 -0.36
N ALA A 659 -6.22 -33.34 -1.25
CA ALA A 659 -5.10 -33.86 -2.05
C ALA A 659 -4.53 -32.84 -3.07
N THR A 660 -5.23 -31.74 -3.33
CA THR A 660 -4.77 -30.65 -4.19
C THR A 660 -4.22 -29.50 -3.33
N VAL A 661 -2.96 -29.13 -3.57
CA VAL A 661 -2.34 -27.93 -3.01
C VAL A 661 -2.49 -26.80 -4.02
N ALA A 662 -3.07 -25.68 -3.61
CA ALA A 662 -2.96 -24.43 -4.36
C ALA A 662 -1.55 -23.87 -4.16
N SER A 663 -0.86 -23.47 -5.23
CA SER A 663 0.49 -22.91 -5.13
C SER A 663 0.64 -21.62 -5.93
N SER A 664 1.26 -20.62 -5.30
CA SER A 664 1.58 -19.32 -5.91
C SER A 664 3.10 -19.20 -6.09
N ASN A 665 3.55 -18.65 -7.23
CA ASN A 665 4.96 -18.48 -7.62
C ASN A 665 5.80 -19.76 -7.81
N LEU A 666 5.20 -20.95 -7.67
CA LEU A 666 5.86 -22.23 -7.92
C LEU A 666 5.93 -22.53 -9.45
N PRO A 667 7.12 -22.78 -10.03
CA PRO A 667 7.26 -23.18 -11.43
C PRO A 667 6.61 -24.53 -11.75
N THR A 668 6.09 -24.67 -12.98
CA THR A 668 5.27 -25.80 -13.43
C THR A 668 5.94 -27.18 -13.38
N ASN A 669 7.28 -27.25 -13.38
CA ASN A 669 8.01 -28.51 -13.26
C ASN A 669 8.12 -28.99 -11.81
N PHE A 670 7.85 -28.16 -10.81
CA PHE A 670 7.67 -28.65 -9.43
C PHE A 670 6.25 -29.16 -9.24
N LYS A 671 6.11 -30.30 -8.55
CA LYS A 671 4.82 -30.86 -8.11
C LYS A 671 4.79 -30.89 -6.58
N THR A 672 3.67 -30.46 -6.04
CA THR A 672 3.34 -30.48 -4.60
C THR A 672 2.67 -31.79 -4.21
N ASP A 673 3.03 -32.33 -3.05
CA ASP A 673 2.34 -33.46 -2.42
C ASP A 673 2.29 -33.24 -0.89
N LEU A 674 1.39 -33.93 -0.19
CA LEU A 674 1.21 -33.79 1.26
C LEU A 674 1.42 -35.13 1.97
N SER A 675 2.28 -35.14 2.98
CA SER A 675 2.52 -36.32 3.84
C SER A 675 2.39 -35.98 5.31
N TYR A 676 2.21 -37.00 6.15
CA TYR A 676 1.91 -36.85 7.57
C TYR A 676 2.72 -37.87 8.39
N ASP A 677 3.01 -37.51 9.64
CA ASP A 677 3.32 -38.46 10.70
C ASP A 677 2.31 -38.30 11.86
N ALA A 678 2.58 -38.86 13.03
CA ALA A 678 1.68 -38.78 14.18
C ALA A 678 1.40 -37.34 14.66
N ASN A 679 2.36 -36.43 14.49
CA ASN A 679 2.34 -35.07 15.06
C ASN A 679 2.55 -33.97 14.02
N ASN A 680 2.95 -34.27 12.79
CA ASN A 680 3.31 -33.28 11.77
C ASN A 680 2.55 -33.47 10.46
N ALA A 681 2.22 -32.35 9.81
CA ALA A 681 1.85 -32.31 8.40
C ALA A 681 2.95 -31.62 7.59
N TYR A 682 3.25 -32.19 6.43
CA TYR A 682 4.36 -31.80 5.57
C TYR A 682 3.88 -31.42 4.17
N LEU A 683 4.41 -30.32 3.64
CA LEU A 683 4.37 -30.00 2.21
C LEU A 683 5.64 -30.55 1.55
N ASN A 684 5.50 -31.54 0.69
CA ASN A 684 6.60 -32.09 -0.11
C ASN A 684 6.62 -31.47 -1.50
N LEU A 685 7.81 -31.38 -2.08
CA LEU A 685 8.03 -31.02 -3.48
C LEU A 685 8.79 -32.13 -4.21
N SER A 686 8.41 -32.36 -5.47
CA SER A 686 9.18 -33.15 -6.44
C SER A 686 9.46 -32.31 -7.68
N LEU A 687 10.61 -32.52 -8.32
CA LEU A 687 10.97 -31.86 -9.58
C LEU A 687 10.80 -32.85 -10.73
N ALA A 688 10.01 -32.49 -11.73
CA ALA A 688 9.71 -33.31 -12.90
C ALA A 688 9.56 -32.46 -14.17
N PHE A 689 10.47 -32.65 -15.12
CA PHE A 689 10.43 -32.02 -16.44
C PHE A 689 9.69 -32.93 -17.42
N VAL A 690 8.42 -32.61 -17.72
CA VAL A 690 7.50 -33.38 -18.59
C VAL A 690 7.08 -34.76 -18.00
N PRO A 691 5.82 -35.21 -18.16
CA PRO A 691 5.38 -36.55 -17.73
C PRO A 691 5.35 -37.58 -18.86
N PRO A 692 5.52 -38.89 -18.60
CA PRO A 692 6.61 -39.55 -17.85
C PRO A 692 7.94 -39.52 -18.66
N PRO A 693 8.99 -40.29 -18.32
CA PRO A 693 10.18 -40.40 -19.16
C PRO A 693 9.87 -40.80 -20.61
N ASN A 694 10.64 -40.24 -21.57
CA ASN A 694 10.62 -40.54 -23.02
C ASN A 694 9.46 -39.95 -23.86
N SER A 695 8.72 -38.94 -23.40
CA SER A 695 7.53 -38.42 -24.11
C SER A 695 7.68 -37.08 -24.86
N GLY A 696 8.85 -36.41 -24.84
CA GLY A 696 9.00 -35.14 -25.57
C GLY A 696 10.33 -34.37 -25.48
N LEU A 697 11.28 -34.78 -24.63
CA LEU A 697 12.64 -34.21 -24.61
C LEU A 697 13.58 -35.02 -25.52
N ASN A 698 14.54 -34.35 -26.14
CA ASN A 698 15.63 -35.03 -26.86
C ASN A 698 16.74 -35.51 -25.89
N GLY A 699 17.71 -36.28 -26.40
CA GLY A 699 18.76 -36.91 -25.58
C GLY A 699 19.52 -35.94 -24.67
N ASN A 700 20.05 -34.86 -25.22
CA ASN A 700 20.77 -33.82 -24.47
C ASN A 700 19.87 -33.12 -23.44
N GLN A 701 18.63 -32.77 -23.79
CA GLN A 701 17.67 -32.16 -22.86
C GLN A 701 17.30 -33.10 -21.71
N GLN A 702 17.09 -34.39 -21.99
CA GLN A 702 16.77 -35.41 -20.99
C GLN A 702 17.97 -35.66 -20.06
N ALA A 703 19.21 -35.62 -20.58
CA ALA A 703 20.42 -35.75 -19.78
C ALA A 703 20.56 -34.61 -18.76
N VAL A 704 20.34 -33.35 -19.20
CA VAL A 704 20.29 -32.18 -18.30
C VAL A 704 19.16 -32.31 -17.28
N ALA A 705 17.95 -32.65 -17.72
CA ALA A 705 16.79 -32.79 -16.84
C ALA A 705 17.01 -33.85 -15.75
N ASN A 706 17.53 -35.03 -16.12
CA ASN A 706 17.86 -36.10 -15.17
C ASN A 706 18.91 -35.67 -14.13
N ALA A 707 19.94 -34.94 -14.56
CA ALA A 707 20.97 -34.42 -13.67
C ALA A 707 20.42 -33.39 -12.66
N LEU A 708 19.52 -32.51 -13.09
CA LEU A 708 18.85 -31.54 -12.22
C LEU A 708 17.88 -32.20 -11.23
N VAL A 709 17.10 -33.20 -11.68
CA VAL A 709 16.21 -33.99 -10.80
C VAL A 709 17.03 -34.75 -9.76
N HIS A 710 18.10 -35.45 -10.18
CA HIS A 710 18.99 -36.16 -9.26
C HIS A 710 19.63 -35.22 -8.22
N SER A 711 20.11 -34.05 -8.64
CA SER A 711 20.69 -33.07 -7.71
C SER A 711 19.66 -32.52 -6.72
N PHE A 712 18.41 -32.31 -7.11
CA PHE A 712 17.33 -31.92 -6.19
C PHE A 712 17.00 -33.05 -5.21
N ASP A 713 16.92 -34.29 -5.70
CA ASP A 713 16.57 -35.45 -4.88
C ASP A 713 17.62 -35.78 -3.81
N VAL A 714 18.92 -35.56 -4.10
CA VAL A 714 20.03 -35.82 -3.18
C VAL A 714 20.33 -34.63 -2.27
N ASN A 715 20.35 -33.39 -2.78
CA ASN A 715 20.63 -32.21 -1.95
C ASN A 715 19.44 -31.82 -1.06
N GLY A 716 18.23 -32.30 -1.37
CA GLY A 716 17.01 -31.88 -0.67
C GLY A 716 16.52 -30.48 -1.05
N GLY A 717 17.17 -29.79 -1.99
CA GLY A 717 16.74 -28.47 -2.45
C GLY A 717 17.46 -27.99 -3.72
N ILE A 718 16.86 -27.03 -4.44
CA ILE A 718 17.39 -26.46 -5.69
C ILE A 718 16.82 -25.06 -5.97
N SER A 719 17.50 -24.23 -6.77
CA SER A 719 17.00 -22.90 -7.13
C SER A 719 15.78 -23.01 -8.06
N LEU A 720 14.78 -22.14 -7.87
CA LEU A 720 13.58 -22.13 -8.72
C LEU A 720 13.87 -21.84 -10.20
N ILE A 721 15.03 -21.26 -10.55
CA ILE A 721 15.44 -21.03 -11.95
C ILE A 721 15.55 -22.33 -12.75
N TYR A 722 16.02 -23.42 -12.12
CA TYR A 722 16.16 -24.71 -12.79
C TYR A 722 14.78 -25.32 -13.07
N GLY A 723 13.85 -25.25 -12.10
CA GLY A 723 12.47 -25.69 -12.29
C GLY A 723 11.64 -24.84 -13.28
N ARG A 724 12.16 -23.70 -13.75
CA ARG A 724 11.53 -22.89 -14.82
C ARG A 724 11.97 -23.29 -16.23
N MET A 725 12.94 -24.19 -16.39
CA MET A 725 13.46 -24.55 -17.70
C MET A 725 12.39 -25.20 -18.60
N THR A 726 12.31 -24.67 -19.82
CA THR A 726 11.62 -25.30 -20.96
C THR A 726 12.61 -26.17 -21.74
N ALA A 727 12.14 -26.93 -22.74
CA ALA A 727 13.02 -27.69 -23.64
C ALA A 727 14.14 -26.83 -24.27
N ALA A 728 13.83 -25.59 -24.69
CA ALA A 728 14.83 -24.65 -25.21
C ALA A 728 15.85 -24.21 -24.13
N GLY A 729 15.39 -24.01 -22.89
CA GLY A 729 16.28 -23.74 -21.74
C GLY A 729 17.21 -24.91 -21.44
N LEU A 730 16.71 -26.15 -21.45
CA LEU A 730 17.52 -27.36 -21.30
C LEU A 730 18.56 -27.50 -22.41
N THR A 731 18.23 -27.13 -23.66
CA THR A 731 19.20 -27.07 -24.77
C THR A 731 20.30 -26.04 -24.52
N GLN A 732 19.99 -24.81 -24.12
CA GLN A 732 21.01 -23.80 -23.79
C GLN A 732 21.89 -24.21 -22.60
N ALA A 733 21.29 -24.89 -21.61
CA ALA A 733 21.97 -25.38 -20.41
C ALA A 733 22.86 -26.63 -20.67
N SER A 734 22.73 -27.29 -21.83
CA SER A 734 23.47 -28.51 -22.16
C SER A 734 24.97 -28.34 -22.39
N GLY A 735 25.43 -27.15 -22.79
CA GLY A 735 26.86 -26.90 -23.02
C GLY A 735 27.46 -27.45 -24.30
N GLU A 736 26.62 -27.73 -25.31
CA GLU A 736 27.06 -28.40 -26.55
C GLU A 736 28.31 -27.79 -27.21
N GLN A 737 28.52 -26.47 -27.07
CA GLN A 737 29.70 -25.75 -27.58
C GLN A 737 31.05 -26.40 -27.21
N ALA A 738 31.16 -27.09 -26.07
CA ALA A 738 32.36 -27.83 -25.68
C ALA A 738 32.78 -28.95 -26.65
N THR A 739 31.85 -29.45 -27.46
CA THR A 739 32.12 -30.47 -28.47
C THR A 739 32.73 -29.91 -29.76
N ALA A 740 32.51 -28.62 -30.06
CA ALA A 740 32.92 -27.99 -31.32
C ALA A 740 34.44 -27.93 -31.50
N ALA A 741 35.19 -27.73 -30.42
CA ALA A 741 36.65 -27.70 -30.44
C ALA A 741 37.25 -29.04 -30.90
N GLN A 742 36.59 -30.17 -30.63
CA GLN A 742 37.03 -31.47 -31.12
C GLN A 742 37.07 -31.44 -32.65
N GLN A 743 35.96 -31.05 -33.29
CA GLN A 743 35.81 -31.08 -34.73
C GLN A 743 36.70 -30.08 -35.48
N THR A 744 36.91 -28.85 -34.99
CA THR A 744 37.83 -27.90 -35.63
C THR A 744 39.27 -28.39 -35.60
N THR A 745 39.69 -29.06 -34.51
CA THR A 745 41.04 -29.63 -34.39
C THR A 745 41.27 -30.80 -35.35
N PHE A 746 40.32 -31.74 -35.43
CA PHE A 746 40.39 -32.84 -36.40
C PHE A 746 40.52 -32.31 -37.84
N SER A 747 39.74 -31.27 -38.18
CA SER A 747 39.82 -30.58 -39.47
C SER A 747 41.19 -29.92 -39.70
N ALA A 748 41.74 -29.24 -38.69
CA ALA A 748 43.04 -28.57 -38.75
C ALA A 748 44.20 -29.55 -38.95
N MET A 749 44.21 -30.66 -38.20
CA MET A 749 45.20 -31.71 -38.37
C MET A 749 45.07 -32.36 -39.76
N SER A 750 43.85 -32.66 -40.22
CA SER A 750 43.66 -33.29 -41.52
C SER A 750 44.12 -32.40 -42.70
N GLN A 751 43.88 -31.08 -42.65
CA GLN A 751 44.38 -30.16 -43.68
C GLN A 751 45.92 -30.07 -43.70
N PHE A 752 46.57 -30.00 -42.53
CA PHE A 752 48.03 -29.99 -42.42
C PHE A 752 48.65 -31.32 -42.85
N MET A 753 48.07 -32.46 -42.44
CA MET A 753 48.52 -33.78 -42.89
C MET A 753 48.39 -33.96 -44.41
N GLY A 754 47.31 -33.45 -45.01
CA GLY A 754 47.14 -33.42 -46.46
C GLY A 754 48.14 -32.51 -47.19
N LEU A 755 48.69 -31.49 -46.51
CA LEU A 755 49.75 -30.63 -47.03
C LEU A 755 51.13 -31.31 -46.94
N LEU A 756 51.45 -31.95 -45.81
CA LEU A 756 52.67 -32.75 -45.63
C LEU A 756 52.75 -33.94 -46.60
N THR A 757 51.60 -34.49 -46.97
CA THR A 757 51.50 -35.66 -47.86
C THR A 757 51.11 -35.31 -49.31
N ASP A 758 51.17 -34.03 -49.71
CA ASP A 758 50.73 -33.61 -51.04
C ASP A 758 51.54 -34.28 -52.18
N PRO A 759 50.90 -35.10 -53.05
CA PRO A 759 51.55 -35.72 -54.19
C PRO A 759 52.03 -34.74 -55.28
N SER A 760 51.69 -33.45 -55.18
CA SER A 760 52.26 -32.39 -56.03
C SER A 760 53.77 -32.22 -55.77
N ALA A 761 54.12 -32.05 -54.50
CA ALA A 761 55.48 -31.89 -54.00
C ALA A 761 56.29 -33.20 -53.99
N GLN A 762 55.64 -34.37 -53.88
CA GLN A 762 56.35 -35.66 -53.82
C GLN A 762 56.73 -36.22 -55.21
N ARG A 763 56.10 -35.76 -56.29
CA ARG A 763 56.35 -36.23 -57.67
C ARG A 763 57.32 -35.35 -58.46
N GLU A 764 58.23 -34.68 -57.76
CA GLU A 764 59.37 -34.03 -58.39
C GLU A 764 60.41 -35.10 -58.74
N SER A 765 60.98 -35.03 -59.94
CA SER A 765 62.08 -35.91 -60.33
C SER A 765 63.32 -35.52 -59.54
N GLY A 766 63.93 -36.48 -58.85
CA GLY A 766 65.15 -36.24 -58.07
C GLY A 766 66.33 -35.77 -58.93
N PRO A 767 67.31 -35.08 -58.32
CA PRO A 767 68.39 -34.44 -59.06
C PRO A 767 69.21 -35.43 -59.88
N GLY A 768 69.28 -35.18 -61.20
CA GLY A 768 69.98 -36.01 -62.18
C GLY A 768 69.08 -36.69 -63.22
N GLN A 769 67.75 -36.71 -63.02
CA GLN A 769 66.82 -37.01 -64.11
C GLN A 769 66.52 -35.73 -64.89
N ALA A 770 66.85 -35.71 -66.18
CA ALA A 770 66.55 -34.57 -67.04
C ALA A 770 65.03 -34.37 -67.16
N ASN A 771 64.60 -33.11 -67.17
CA ASN A 771 63.23 -32.69 -67.47
C ASN A 771 62.91 -32.91 -68.96
N ASN A 772 62.90 -34.17 -69.38
CA ASN A 772 62.39 -34.55 -70.68
C ASN A 772 60.87 -34.43 -70.64
N ALA A 773 60.36 -33.32 -71.18
CA ALA A 773 59.01 -33.28 -71.72
C ALA A 773 58.78 -34.55 -72.54
N ALA A 774 57.61 -35.18 -72.39
CA ALA A 774 57.34 -36.53 -72.87
C ALA A 774 57.40 -36.66 -74.41
N GLY A 775 58.61 -36.73 -74.94
CA GLY A 775 58.91 -37.22 -76.28
C GLY A 775 58.74 -38.73 -76.30
N PHE A 776 57.98 -39.22 -77.27
CA PHE A 776 57.73 -40.65 -77.47
C PHE A 776 59.05 -41.40 -77.66
N ALA A 777 59.33 -42.33 -76.76
CA ALA A 777 60.22 -43.45 -76.99
C ALA A 777 59.64 -44.67 -76.25
N GLU A 778 59.27 -45.70 -76.99
CA GLU A 778 58.91 -46.99 -76.40
C GLU A 778 60.15 -47.57 -75.70
N GLY A 779 59.96 -48.06 -74.48
CA GLY A 779 61.03 -48.56 -73.63
C GLY A 779 60.55 -49.74 -72.79
N ASP A 780 59.72 -50.60 -73.39
CA ASP A 780 59.29 -51.84 -72.76
C ASP A 780 60.31 -52.97 -73.08
N GLN A 781 60.60 -53.77 -72.05
CA GLN A 781 61.26 -55.07 -72.09
C GLN A 781 62.76 -55.16 -72.48
N SER A 782 63.57 -55.44 -71.46
CA SER A 782 64.72 -56.34 -71.63
C SER A 782 64.23 -57.79 -71.75
N SER A 783 64.75 -58.53 -72.75
CA SER A 783 64.72 -60.00 -72.91
C SER A 783 63.63 -60.65 -73.79
N ALA A 784 63.77 -60.52 -75.11
CA ALA A 784 63.46 -61.60 -76.06
C ALA A 784 64.32 -61.49 -77.33
N TYR A 785 65.06 -62.53 -77.69
CA TYR A 785 66.02 -62.54 -78.81
C TYR A 785 65.54 -63.50 -79.91
N ALA A 786 64.98 -62.98 -81.01
CA ALA A 786 64.93 -63.65 -82.32
C ALA A 786 64.46 -62.68 -83.44
N ALA A 787 64.89 -62.95 -84.68
CA ALA A 787 64.43 -62.35 -85.95
C ALA A 787 64.78 -60.87 -86.25
N ARG A 788 66.03 -60.67 -86.73
CA ARG A 788 66.46 -59.65 -87.71
C ARG A 788 65.88 -59.99 -89.12
N PRO A 789 65.87 -59.11 -90.16
CA PRO A 789 66.91 -58.10 -90.45
C PRO A 789 66.55 -56.76 -91.17
N ARG A 790 67.41 -55.74 -90.91
CA ARG A 790 67.96 -54.67 -91.82
C ARG A 790 66.96 -53.76 -92.57
N THR A 791 67.20 -52.47 -92.83
CA THR A 791 68.40 -51.59 -92.87
C THR A 791 68.08 -50.21 -92.29
N ASP A 792 68.98 -49.28 -91.93
CA ASP A 792 70.42 -49.21 -91.62
C ASP A 792 70.68 -47.82 -90.96
N ALA A 793 71.54 -47.62 -89.97
CA ALA A 793 73.02 -47.55 -89.91
C ALA A 793 73.61 -46.12 -89.98
N PHE A 794 74.28 -45.73 -88.88
CA PHE A 794 75.12 -44.55 -88.63
C PHE A 794 74.46 -43.15 -88.52
N ALA A 795 74.95 -42.21 -87.69
CA ALA A 795 75.63 -42.26 -86.38
C ALA A 795 75.87 -40.81 -85.91
N MET A 796 75.82 -40.54 -84.60
CA MET A 796 76.95 -39.95 -83.84
C MET A 796 76.61 -39.82 -82.35
N PHE A 797 77.49 -40.34 -81.50
CA PHE A 797 77.43 -40.14 -80.05
C PHE A 797 77.90 -38.73 -79.70
N ALA A 798 77.00 -37.89 -79.19
CA ALA A 798 77.41 -36.75 -78.36
C ALA A 798 77.63 -37.26 -76.92
N LYS A 799 78.73 -36.85 -76.28
CA LYS A 799 78.94 -37.08 -74.84
C LYS A 799 77.77 -36.48 -74.07
N ALA A 800 77.27 -37.21 -73.06
CA ALA A 800 76.30 -36.66 -72.11
C ALA A 800 76.85 -35.36 -71.50
N PRO A 801 76.01 -34.31 -71.33
CA PRO A 801 76.43 -33.10 -70.63
C PRO A 801 76.97 -33.44 -69.24
N ALA A 802 77.91 -32.64 -68.74
CA ALA A 802 78.33 -32.73 -67.35
C ALA A 802 77.09 -32.58 -66.43
N PRO A 803 76.96 -33.38 -65.35
CA PRO A 803 75.81 -33.28 -64.47
C PRO A 803 75.72 -31.87 -63.90
N GLY A 804 74.62 -31.18 -64.21
CA GLY A 804 74.31 -29.87 -63.63
C GLY A 804 74.17 -29.98 -62.10
N PHE A 805 74.20 -28.82 -61.43
CA PHE A 805 74.04 -28.77 -59.97
C PHE A 805 72.79 -29.53 -59.53
N ALA A 806 73.01 -30.52 -58.67
CA ALA A 806 71.97 -31.41 -58.19
C ALA A 806 71.08 -30.65 -57.19
N GLN A 807 69.94 -30.12 -57.66
CA GLN A 807 68.98 -29.45 -56.79
C GLN A 807 68.43 -30.43 -55.76
N ARG A 808 68.97 -30.35 -54.54
CA ARG A 808 68.74 -31.33 -53.47
C ARG A 808 67.88 -30.76 -52.36
N TRP A 809 67.88 -29.44 -52.21
CA TRP A 809 67.06 -28.75 -51.22
C TRP A 809 65.87 -28.10 -51.90
N SER A 810 64.79 -27.96 -51.14
CA SER A 810 63.75 -27.02 -51.50
C SER A 810 63.10 -26.45 -50.25
N VAL A 811 62.61 -25.22 -50.39
CA VAL A 811 61.73 -24.59 -49.40
C VAL A 811 60.39 -24.32 -50.05
N TRP A 812 59.34 -24.32 -49.23
CA TRP A 812 58.01 -23.97 -49.66
C TRP A 812 57.25 -23.22 -48.57
N ALA A 813 56.30 -22.40 -49.00
CA ALA A 813 55.32 -21.75 -48.17
C ALA A 813 53.93 -22.05 -48.74
N ALA A 814 52.94 -22.26 -47.88
CA ALA A 814 51.56 -22.49 -48.31
C ALA A 814 50.57 -21.78 -47.37
N GLY A 815 49.60 -21.09 -47.97
CA GLY A 815 48.38 -20.67 -47.28
C GLY A 815 47.31 -21.75 -47.44
N PHE A 816 46.61 -22.09 -46.37
CA PHE A 816 45.49 -23.03 -46.40
C PHE A 816 44.33 -22.55 -45.54
N GLY A 817 43.12 -22.95 -45.90
CA GLY A 817 41.94 -22.65 -45.10
C GLY A 817 40.70 -23.30 -45.67
N GLY A 818 39.61 -23.25 -44.91
CA GLY A 818 38.34 -23.83 -45.31
C GLY A 818 37.22 -23.61 -44.31
N SER A 819 36.04 -24.07 -44.71
CA SER A 819 34.84 -24.08 -43.88
C SER A 819 34.14 -25.43 -43.97
N GLN A 820 33.74 -25.96 -42.83
CA GLN A 820 32.98 -27.19 -42.71
C GLN A 820 31.69 -26.92 -41.94
N SER A 821 30.57 -27.36 -42.47
CA SER A 821 29.29 -27.43 -41.77
C SER A 821 28.91 -28.89 -41.53
N THR A 822 28.34 -29.20 -40.38
CA THR A 822 27.87 -30.55 -40.01
C THR A 822 26.52 -30.40 -39.31
N GLN A 823 25.51 -31.10 -39.83
CA GLN A 823 24.14 -31.02 -39.32
C GLN A 823 24.00 -31.70 -37.95
N GLY A 824 23.23 -31.08 -37.08
CA GLY A 824 22.83 -31.65 -35.79
C GLY A 824 21.82 -32.79 -35.94
N ASN A 825 21.62 -33.56 -34.88
CA ASN A 825 20.62 -34.63 -34.83
C ASN A 825 19.51 -34.27 -33.81
N PRO A 826 18.25 -34.06 -34.24
CA PRO A 826 17.19 -33.59 -33.35
C PRO A 826 16.77 -34.59 -32.28
N THR A 827 16.97 -35.90 -32.50
CA THR A 827 16.68 -36.96 -31.51
C THR A 827 17.75 -37.01 -30.42
N VAL A 828 19.02 -36.85 -30.82
CA VAL A 828 20.15 -36.67 -29.87
C VAL A 828 20.04 -35.33 -29.15
N GLY A 829 19.51 -34.30 -29.83
CA GLY A 829 19.45 -32.93 -29.34
C GLY A 829 20.70 -32.12 -29.62
N SER A 830 21.48 -32.52 -30.64
CA SER A 830 22.61 -31.74 -31.13
C SER A 830 22.20 -30.77 -32.23
N ASN A 831 22.96 -29.69 -32.37
CA ASN A 831 22.69 -28.55 -33.23
C ASN A 831 23.73 -28.43 -34.35
N ASP A 832 23.36 -27.76 -35.44
CA ASP A 832 24.24 -27.53 -36.58
C ASP A 832 25.54 -26.81 -36.16
N MET A 833 26.68 -27.41 -36.49
CA MET A 833 28.01 -26.88 -36.19
C MET A 833 28.66 -26.37 -37.47
N THR A 834 29.26 -25.18 -37.41
CA THR A 834 30.11 -24.65 -38.49
C THR A 834 31.50 -24.35 -37.95
N GLY A 835 32.51 -25.06 -38.47
CA GLY A 835 33.93 -24.81 -38.23
C GLY A 835 34.58 -24.09 -39.41
N ARG A 836 35.55 -23.22 -39.13
CA ARG A 836 36.41 -22.58 -40.12
C ARG A 836 37.86 -22.62 -39.66
N ILE A 837 38.78 -22.66 -40.61
CA ILE A 837 40.22 -22.60 -40.40
C ILE A 837 40.88 -21.69 -41.43
N ALA A 838 41.89 -20.96 -40.99
CA ALA A 838 42.87 -20.32 -41.87
C ALA A 838 44.26 -20.44 -41.24
N GLY A 839 45.26 -20.77 -42.05
CA GLY A 839 46.63 -20.95 -41.59
C GLY A 839 47.65 -20.82 -42.70
N THR A 840 48.91 -20.69 -42.29
CA THR A 840 50.07 -20.67 -43.16
C THR A 840 51.09 -21.67 -42.66
N ALA A 841 51.64 -22.46 -43.58
CA ALA A 841 52.72 -23.40 -43.31
C ALA A 841 53.97 -23.01 -44.11
N VAL A 842 55.13 -23.25 -43.52
CA VAL A 842 56.43 -23.20 -44.20
C VAL A 842 57.16 -24.51 -43.96
N GLY A 843 57.81 -25.03 -45.00
CA GLY A 843 58.51 -26.30 -44.94
C GLY A 843 59.79 -26.30 -45.75
N ALA A 844 60.66 -27.23 -45.39
CA ALA A 844 61.88 -27.54 -46.12
C ALA A 844 61.99 -29.04 -46.31
N ASP A 845 62.57 -29.45 -47.43
CA ASP A 845 62.76 -30.85 -47.77
C ASP A 845 64.06 -31.08 -48.54
N TYR A 846 64.53 -32.32 -48.44
CA TYR A 846 65.82 -32.77 -48.93
C TYR A 846 65.71 -34.13 -49.62
N TRP A 847 66.36 -34.24 -50.77
CA TRP A 847 66.52 -35.50 -51.50
C TRP A 847 67.65 -36.35 -50.89
N LEU A 848 67.28 -37.30 -50.03
CA LEU A 848 68.18 -38.31 -49.45
C LEU A 848 68.74 -39.25 -50.54
N ALA A 849 67.91 -39.60 -51.52
CA ALA A 849 68.26 -40.40 -52.69
C ALA A 849 67.38 -39.95 -53.88
N PRO A 850 67.68 -40.30 -55.15
CA PRO A 850 66.92 -39.83 -56.31
C PRO A 850 65.41 -40.08 -56.27
N ASN A 851 64.97 -41.09 -55.49
CA ASN A 851 63.56 -41.41 -55.30
C ASN A 851 63.12 -41.36 -53.82
N THR A 852 63.93 -40.78 -52.92
CA THR A 852 63.61 -40.69 -51.48
C THR A 852 63.77 -39.26 -50.99
N LYS A 853 62.67 -38.69 -50.52
CA LYS A 853 62.56 -37.31 -50.06
C LYS A 853 62.07 -37.26 -48.62
N LEU A 854 62.78 -36.53 -47.78
CA LEU A 854 62.43 -36.27 -46.38
C LEU A 854 62.22 -34.77 -46.20
N GLY A 855 61.21 -34.36 -45.45
CA GLY A 855 60.98 -32.97 -45.12
C GLY A 855 60.32 -32.75 -43.77
N PHE A 856 60.28 -31.49 -43.37
CA PHE A 856 59.56 -31.01 -42.21
C PHE A 856 58.82 -29.71 -42.55
N ALA A 857 57.77 -29.40 -41.79
CA ALA A 857 57.09 -28.13 -41.88
C ALA A 857 56.58 -27.68 -40.51
N LEU A 858 56.46 -26.37 -40.37
CA LEU A 858 55.80 -25.68 -39.27
C LEU A 858 54.61 -24.92 -39.83
N ALA A 859 53.48 -24.92 -39.13
CA ALA A 859 52.32 -24.12 -39.47
C ALA A 859 51.81 -23.32 -38.27
N GLY A 860 51.23 -22.16 -38.57
CA GLY A 860 50.53 -21.32 -37.62
C GLY A 860 49.23 -20.79 -38.24
N GLY A 861 48.22 -20.53 -37.42
CA GLY A 861 46.93 -20.04 -37.90
C GLY A 861 45.91 -19.93 -36.79
N GLY A 862 44.63 -20.01 -37.16
CA GLY A 862 43.56 -20.11 -36.18
C GLY A 862 42.33 -20.85 -36.70
N THR A 863 41.52 -21.34 -35.77
CA THR A 863 40.18 -21.89 -36.05
C THR A 863 39.09 -21.02 -35.43
N SER A 864 37.89 -21.11 -35.98
CA SER A 864 36.68 -20.59 -35.35
C SER A 864 35.52 -21.59 -35.49
N SER A 865 34.65 -21.63 -34.49
CA SER A 865 33.45 -22.48 -34.48
C SER A 865 32.22 -21.69 -34.05
N ASP A 866 31.06 -22.08 -34.58
CA ASP A 866 29.73 -21.70 -34.11
C ASP A 866 28.85 -22.96 -34.03
N VAL A 867 28.03 -23.06 -32.98
CA VAL A 867 27.04 -24.13 -32.80
C VAL A 867 25.65 -23.52 -32.76
N ASN A 868 25.11 -23.21 -33.95
CA ASN A 868 23.77 -22.67 -34.17
C ASN A 868 23.39 -21.51 -33.24
N GLY A 869 24.32 -20.59 -32.97
CA GLY A 869 24.14 -19.48 -32.04
C GLY A 869 24.02 -19.82 -30.54
N LEU A 870 24.14 -21.10 -30.15
CA LEU A 870 24.23 -21.52 -28.74
C LEU A 870 25.62 -21.24 -28.13
N GLY A 871 26.63 -21.03 -28.97
CA GLY A 871 27.99 -20.73 -28.55
C GLY A 871 28.92 -20.57 -29.73
N SER A 872 30.08 -19.98 -29.45
CA SER A 872 31.17 -19.79 -30.40
C SER A 872 32.50 -20.19 -29.78
N GLY A 873 33.47 -20.50 -30.62
CA GLY A 873 34.82 -20.84 -30.22
C GLY A 873 35.84 -20.25 -31.17
N ARG A 874 37.04 -20.03 -30.67
CA ARG A 874 38.21 -19.68 -31.46
C ARG A 874 39.43 -20.39 -30.90
N SER A 875 40.39 -20.71 -31.75
CA SER A 875 41.71 -21.15 -31.30
C SER A 875 42.82 -20.51 -32.11
N ASP A 876 43.93 -20.23 -31.45
CA ASP A 876 45.21 -19.99 -32.10
C ASP A 876 45.93 -21.34 -32.18
N LEU A 877 46.44 -21.72 -33.35
CA LEU A 877 47.02 -23.04 -33.60
C LEU A 877 48.49 -22.95 -34.01
N PHE A 878 49.28 -23.90 -33.53
CA PHE A 878 50.64 -24.19 -33.98
C PHE A 878 50.72 -25.68 -34.34
N GLN A 879 51.33 -26.01 -35.48
CA GLN A 879 51.55 -27.40 -35.88
C GLN A 879 52.98 -27.59 -36.33
N ALA A 880 53.56 -28.75 -36.04
CA ALA A 880 54.88 -29.16 -36.49
C ALA A 880 54.78 -30.59 -36.99
N GLY A 881 55.38 -30.87 -38.15
CA GLY A 881 55.34 -32.22 -38.72
C GLY A 881 56.53 -32.56 -39.58
N ALA A 882 56.78 -33.86 -39.71
CA ALA A 882 57.80 -34.45 -40.55
C ALA A 882 57.16 -35.46 -41.50
N TYR A 883 57.70 -35.56 -42.72
CA TYR A 883 57.18 -36.42 -43.76
C TYR A 883 58.28 -37.04 -44.62
N LEU A 884 58.01 -38.24 -45.09
CA LEU A 884 58.87 -39.05 -45.94
C LEU A 884 58.06 -39.50 -47.15
N SER A 885 58.65 -39.44 -48.34
CA SER A 885 58.11 -40.08 -49.53
C SER A 885 59.20 -40.89 -50.23
N HIS A 886 58.85 -42.09 -50.66
CA HIS A 886 59.71 -42.98 -51.41
C HIS A 886 58.97 -43.53 -52.63
N ALA A 887 59.61 -43.44 -53.80
CA ALA A 887 59.09 -43.95 -55.06
C ALA A 887 59.96 -45.09 -55.62
N ASN A 888 59.32 -46.09 -56.21
CA ASN A 888 59.97 -47.17 -56.93
C ASN A 888 59.24 -47.42 -58.26
N GLY A 889 59.73 -46.78 -59.32
CA GLY A 889 59.05 -46.74 -60.62
C GLY A 889 57.64 -46.12 -60.49
N PRO A 890 56.57 -46.82 -60.92
CA PRO A 890 55.20 -46.32 -60.79
C PRO A 890 54.63 -46.38 -59.36
N ALA A 891 55.24 -47.14 -58.44
CA ALA A 891 54.77 -47.26 -57.07
C ALA A 891 55.34 -46.16 -56.17
N TYR A 892 54.55 -45.69 -55.20
CA TYR A 892 55.05 -44.82 -54.13
C TYR A 892 54.45 -45.19 -52.77
N VAL A 893 55.19 -44.86 -51.72
CA VAL A 893 54.72 -44.83 -50.33
C VAL A 893 55.10 -43.47 -49.74
N SER A 894 54.18 -42.86 -49.00
CA SER A 894 54.44 -41.67 -48.20
C SER A 894 53.93 -41.85 -46.78
N ALA A 895 54.66 -41.28 -45.82
CA ALA A 895 54.31 -41.29 -44.42
C ALA A 895 54.54 -39.89 -43.84
N ALA A 896 53.68 -39.46 -42.92
CA ALA A 896 53.82 -38.22 -42.18
C ALA A 896 53.40 -38.40 -40.73
N LEU A 897 54.03 -37.61 -39.85
CA LEU A 897 53.67 -37.45 -38.44
C LEU A 897 53.60 -35.96 -38.13
N ALA A 898 52.58 -35.54 -37.39
CA ALA A 898 52.39 -34.17 -36.95
C ALA A 898 51.96 -34.09 -35.49
N TYR A 899 52.48 -33.08 -34.81
CA TYR A 899 52.00 -32.57 -33.53
C TYR A 899 51.29 -31.23 -33.78
N GLY A 900 50.20 -31.00 -33.05
CA GLY A 900 49.47 -29.74 -32.99
C GLY A 900 49.30 -29.29 -31.55
N TRP A 901 49.56 -28.02 -31.30
CA TRP A 901 49.17 -27.32 -30.09
C TRP A 901 48.15 -26.24 -30.44
N GLN A 902 47.20 -25.99 -29.54
CA GLN A 902 46.23 -24.93 -29.72
C GLN A 902 45.81 -24.34 -28.37
N SER A 903 45.70 -23.01 -28.33
CA SER A 903 45.04 -22.31 -27.22
C SER A 903 43.62 -21.98 -27.64
N ILE A 904 42.63 -22.48 -26.91
CA ILE A 904 41.21 -22.39 -27.25
C ILE A 904 40.53 -21.41 -26.29
N THR A 905 39.70 -20.51 -26.84
CA THR A 905 38.69 -19.76 -26.08
C THR A 905 37.31 -20.15 -26.58
N THR A 906 36.39 -20.49 -25.68
CA THR A 906 34.96 -20.66 -25.98
C THR A 906 34.14 -19.59 -25.29
N ASP A 907 33.07 -19.13 -25.93
CA ASP A 907 32.09 -18.16 -25.41
C ASP A 907 30.69 -18.69 -25.70
N ARG A 908 29.80 -18.72 -24.70
CA ARG A 908 28.36 -18.93 -24.91
C ARG A 908 27.50 -17.98 -24.09
N THR A 909 26.25 -17.82 -24.50
CA THR A 909 25.26 -16.99 -23.81
C THR A 909 24.04 -17.84 -23.44
N VAL A 910 23.63 -17.75 -22.18
CA VAL A 910 22.45 -18.43 -21.66
C VAL A 910 21.41 -17.37 -21.29
N THR A 911 20.19 -17.49 -21.82
CA THR A 911 19.12 -16.49 -21.73
C THR A 911 17.98 -16.91 -20.79
N ILE A 912 18.22 -17.87 -19.89
CA ILE A 912 17.16 -18.57 -19.12
C ILE A 912 16.62 -17.72 -17.96
N ALA A 913 17.48 -16.95 -17.29
CA ALA A 913 17.15 -16.19 -16.08
C ALA A 913 17.75 -14.76 -16.08
N GLY A 914 18.10 -14.27 -17.26
CA GLY A 914 19.04 -13.15 -17.48
C GLY A 914 19.87 -13.47 -18.72
N ALA A 915 20.80 -12.59 -19.12
CA ALA A 915 21.74 -12.83 -20.21
C ALA A 915 23.13 -13.16 -19.64
N ASP A 916 23.35 -14.43 -19.32
CA ASP A 916 24.59 -14.91 -18.71
C ASP A 916 25.61 -15.21 -19.81
N ARG A 917 26.79 -14.59 -19.75
CA ARG A 917 27.89 -14.83 -20.67
C ARG A 917 28.97 -15.65 -19.98
N LEU A 918 29.23 -16.84 -20.52
CA LEU A 918 30.10 -17.85 -19.95
C LEU A 918 31.25 -18.12 -20.93
N ARG A 919 32.49 -18.12 -20.42
CA ARG A 919 33.70 -18.28 -21.23
C ARG A 919 34.67 -19.26 -20.60
N ALA A 920 35.22 -20.19 -21.37
CA ALA A 920 36.36 -20.99 -20.94
C ALA A 920 37.59 -20.69 -21.82
N ALA A 921 38.78 -20.82 -21.24
CA ALA A 921 40.05 -20.77 -21.95
C ALA A 921 40.92 -21.95 -21.49
N PHE A 922 41.48 -22.70 -22.44
CA PHE A 922 42.27 -23.91 -22.18
C PHE A 922 43.15 -24.27 -23.37
N ASP A 923 44.28 -24.92 -23.09
CA ASP A 923 45.21 -25.39 -24.12
C ASP A 923 44.99 -26.89 -24.38
N ALA A 924 45.06 -27.31 -25.64
CA ALA A 924 44.88 -28.69 -26.05
C ALA A 924 45.98 -29.17 -27.00
N ASN A 925 46.20 -30.48 -27.02
CA ASN A 925 47.26 -31.12 -27.79
C ASN A 925 46.66 -32.09 -28.80
N ALA A 926 47.23 -32.18 -29.98
CA ALA A 926 46.82 -33.12 -31.01
C ALA A 926 48.03 -33.84 -31.62
N TYR A 927 47.85 -35.11 -31.96
CA TYR A 927 48.84 -35.95 -32.61
C TYR A 927 48.20 -36.61 -33.81
N SER A 928 48.85 -36.58 -34.97
CA SER A 928 48.33 -37.25 -36.16
C SER A 928 49.43 -37.97 -36.92
N GLY A 929 49.09 -39.14 -37.47
CA GLY A 929 49.93 -39.87 -38.38
C GLY A 929 49.15 -40.28 -39.62
N ARG A 930 49.80 -40.26 -40.79
CA ARG A 930 49.23 -40.70 -42.06
C ARG A 930 50.23 -41.58 -42.80
N LEU A 931 49.75 -42.69 -43.34
CA LEU A 931 50.49 -43.59 -44.23
C LEU A 931 49.66 -43.74 -45.51
N GLU A 932 50.27 -43.55 -46.66
CA GLU A 932 49.61 -43.65 -47.96
C GLU A 932 50.49 -44.41 -48.95
N GLY A 933 49.89 -45.31 -49.74
CA GLY A 933 50.55 -46.00 -50.84
C GLY A 933 49.71 -45.98 -52.11
N GLY A 934 50.35 -45.90 -53.27
CA GLY A 934 49.65 -45.90 -54.56
C GLY A 934 50.53 -46.32 -55.73
N TYR A 935 49.88 -46.62 -56.86
CA TYR A 935 50.54 -47.14 -58.06
C TYR A 935 50.06 -46.39 -59.31
N ARG A 936 50.97 -45.73 -60.03
CA ARG A 936 50.64 -44.90 -61.20
C ARG A 936 50.63 -45.72 -62.49
N LEU A 937 49.47 -45.77 -63.12
CA LEU A 937 49.23 -46.27 -64.47
C LEU A 937 49.27 -45.11 -65.46
N VAL A 938 49.88 -45.31 -66.63
CA VAL A 938 49.90 -44.34 -67.74
C VAL A 938 49.23 -44.98 -68.93
N THR A 939 48.27 -44.29 -69.56
CA THR A 939 47.47 -44.86 -70.65
C THR A 939 47.85 -44.22 -71.99
N PRO A 940 48.62 -44.88 -72.89
CA PRO A 940 49.07 -44.26 -74.13
C PRO A 940 47.94 -43.87 -75.09
N ARG A 941 46.80 -44.58 -75.03
CA ARG A 941 45.66 -44.40 -75.95
C ARG A 941 44.72 -43.23 -75.60
N VAL A 942 44.89 -42.59 -74.44
CA VAL A 942 44.00 -41.51 -73.96
C VAL A 942 44.82 -40.28 -73.56
N GLY A 943 45.55 -39.72 -74.54
CA GLY A 943 46.21 -38.43 -74.42
C GLY A 943 47.26 -38.32 -73.29
N SER A 944 47.87 -39.43 -72.87
CA SER A 944 48.89 -39.48 -71.81
C SER A 944 48.45 -38.89 -70.45
N ILE A 945 47.22 -39.19 -70.02
CA ILE A 945 46.76 -38.99 -68.64
C ILE A 945 47.36 -40.10 -67.73
N GLY A 946 47.86 -39.71 -66.56
CA GLY A 946 48.24 -40.61 -65.48
C GLY A 946 47.05 -40.88 -64.55
N LEU A 947 46.85 -42.14 -64.17
CA LEU A 947 45.84 -42.59 -63.22
C LEU A 947 46.53 -43.33 -62.07
N THR A 948 46.20 -43.00 -60.83
CA THR A 948 46.86 -43.55 -59.64
C THR A 948 45.83 -43.98 -58.61
N PRO A 949 45.39 -45.26 -58.61
CA PRO A 949 44.76 -45.87 -57.44
C PRO A 949 45.69 -45.76 -56.23
N TYR A 950 45.12 -45.44 -55.07
CA TYR A 950 45.84 -45.31 -53.82
C TYR A 950 44.95 -45.73 -52.63
N GLY A 951 45.60 -46.12 -51.53
CA GLY A 951 44.97 -46.30 -50.24
C GLY A 951 45.75 -45.53 -49.16
N ALA A 952 45.05 -44.96 -48.19
CA ALA A 952 45.65 -44.30 -47.05
C ALA A 952 45.00 -44.71 -45.73
N LEU A 953 45.80 -44.67 -44.66
CA LEU A 953 45.37 -44.74 -43.28
C LEU A 953 45.84 -43.47 -42.57
N GLN A 954 44.97 -42.86 -41.81
CA GLN A 954 45.27 -41.70 -40.97
C GLN A 954 44.68 -41.94 -39.58
N PHE A 955 45.37 -41.48 -38.55
CA PHE A 955 44.77 -41.32 -37.22
C PHE A 955 45.03 -39.90 -36.73
N THR A 956 44.13 -39.41 -35.90
CA THR A 956 44.33 -38.18 -35.14
C THR A 956 43.84 -38.44 -33.71
N THR A 957 44.67 -38.11 -32.73
CA THR A 957 44.31 -38.07 -31.31
C THR A 957 44.30 -36.62 -30.86
N LEU A 958 43.28 -36.23 -30.10
CA LEU A 958 43.15 -34.94 -29.43
C LEU A 958 43.03 -35.17 -27.94
N ASP A 959 43.94 -34.56 -27.18
CA ASP A 959 43.94 -34.53 -25.72
C ASP A 959 43.42 -33.18 -25.22
N LEU A 960 42.21 -33.21 -24.64
CA LEU A 960 41.59 -32.07 -23.97
C LEU A 960 41.84 -32.15 -22.45
N PRO A 961 42.32 -31.08 -21.80
CA PRO A 961 42.39 -31.01 -20.34
C PRO A 961 40.99 -30.92 -19.73
N GLY A 962 40.89 -31.09 -18.41
CA GLY A 962 39.71 -30.63 -17.69
C GLY A 962 39.71 -29.10 -17.62
N TYR A 963 38.57 -28.47 -17.88
CA TYR A 963 38.44 -27.01 -17.87
C TYR A 963 37.08 -26.57 -17.34
N ALA A 964 36.96 -25.31 -16.93
CA ALA A 964 35.73 -24.74 -16.40
C ALA A 964 35.44 -23.38 -17.02
N GLU A 965 34.15 -23.07 -17.17
CA GLU A 965 33.66 -21.78 -17.61
C GLU A 965 33.76 -20.75 -16.49
N GLN A 966 34.09 -19.51 -16.84
CA GLN A 966 34.04 -18.34 -15.96
C GLN A 966 32.93 -17.40 -16.43
N VAL A 967 32.29 -16.73 -15.47
CA VAL A 967 31.25 -15.73 -15.75
C VAL A 967 31.92 -14.43 -16.19
N VAL A 968 31.62 -14.00 -17.41
CA VAL A 968 32.04 -12.70 -17.94
C VAL A 968 31.03 -11.62 -17.56
N SER A 969 29.74 -11.96 -17.56
CA SER A 969 28.63 -11.11 -17.11
C SER A 969 27.39 -11.96 -16.80
N GLY A 970 26.57 -11.54 -15.83
CA GLY A 970 25.38 -12.28 -15.41
C GLY A 970 25.64 -13.22 -14.23
N SER A 971 24.90 -14.32 -14.18
CA SER A 971 24.92 -15.33 -13.12
C SER A 971 25.90 -16.48 -13.38
N SER A 972 26.39 -17.11 -12.30
CA SER A 972 27.16 -18.36 -12.34
C SER A 972 26.30 -19.63 -12.38
N ALA A 973 24.97 -19.51 -12.27
CA ALA A 973 24.06 -20.65 -12.15
C ALA A 973 24.20 -21.70 -13.26
N PHE A 974 24.54 -21.28 -14.48
CA PHE A 974 24.69 -22.17 -15.64
C PHE A 974 26.14 -22.38 -16.07
N ALA A 975 27.12 -21.89 -15.31
CA ALA A 975 28.54 -22.15 -15.56
C ALA A 975 28.85 -23.64 -15.35
N MET A 976 29.63 -24.25 -16.24
CA MET A 976 29.95 -25.68 -16.19
C MET A 976 31.44 -25.97 -16.12
N SER A 977 31.75 -27.14 -15.58
CA SER A 977 33.05 -27.79 -15.65
C SER A 977 32.96 -28.96 -16.62
N TYR A 978 33.98 -29.14 -17.43
CA TYR A 978 34.09 -30.24 -18.40
C TYR A 978 35.28 -31.13 -18.03
N ALA A 979 35.06 -32.45 -18.06
CA ALA A 979 36.09 -33.41 -17.72
C ALA A 979 37.18 -33.52 -18.81
N ALA A 980 38.41 -33.85 -18.40
CA ALA A 980 39.50 -34.16 -19.31
C ALA A 980 39.12 -35.35 -20.21
N LYS A 981 39.50 -35.29 -21.49
CA LYS A 981 39.14 -36.31 -22.48
C LYS A 981 40.16 -36.42 -23.60
N SER A 982 40.68 -37.61 -23.82
CA SER A 982 41.38 -37.98 -25.05
C SER A 982 40.39 -38.57 -26.05
N VAL A 983 40.44 -38.10 -27.30
CA VAL A 983 39.60 -38.60 -28.41
C VAL A 983 40.49 -38.96 -29.57
N THR A 984 40.49 -40.24 -29.96
CA THR A 984 41.15 -40.71 -31.18
C THR A 984 40.10 -41.01 -32.24
N ASP A 985 40.30 -40.46 -33.43
CA ASP A 985 39.59 -40.83 -34.65
C ASP A 985 40.59 -41.48 -35.62
N SER A 986 40.17 -42.56 -36.24
CA SER A 986 40.95 -43.30 -37.23
C SER A 986 40.19 -43.27 -38.53
N ARG A 987 40.89 -43.03 -39.63
CA ARG A 987 40.32 -42.82 -40.96
C ARG A 987 41.03 -43.71 -41.97
N SER A 988 40.25 -44.42 -42.77
CA SER A 988 40.75 -45.11 -43.96
C SER A 988 40.27 -44.39 -45.21
N GLU A 989 41.10 -44.34 -46.24
CA GLU A 989 40.73 -43.76 -47.53
C GLU A 989 41.11 -44.70 -48.67
N LEU A 990 40.23 -44.82 -49.66
CA LEU A 990 40.49 -45.51 -50.93
C LEU A 990 40.11 -44.58 -52.07
N GLY A 991 41.00 -44.37 -53.03
CA GLY A 991 40.73 -43.40 -54.09
C GLY A 991 41.57 -43.53 -55.34
N LEU A 992 41.22 -42.68 -56.30
CA LEU A 992 41.86 -42.55 -57.59
C LEU A 992 42.31 -41.10 -57.77
N ARG A 993 43.60 -40.90 -58.04
CA ARG A 993 44.12 -39.62 -58.51
C ARG A 993 44.33 -39.65 -60.02
N SER A 994 44.15 -38.51 -60.67
CA SER A 994 44.46 -38.28 -62.07
C SER A 994 45.46 -37.14 -62.20
N ASP A 995 46.36 -37.23 -63.18
CA ASP A 995 47.36 -36.19 -63.45
C ASP A 995 47.62 -36.02 -64.95
N ARG A 996 47.79 -34.78 -65.40
CA ARG A 996 48.14 -34.44 -66.79
C ARG A 996 49.02 -33.20 -66.82
N SER A 997 50.19 -33.31 -67.46
CA SER A 997 51.14 -32.21 -67.60
C SER A 997 51.24 -31.71 -69.05
N PHE A 998 51.39 -30.41 -69.20
CA PHE A 998 51.52 -29.67 -70.46
C PHE A 998 52.83 -28.89 -70.44
N ALA A 999 53.61 -28.98 -71.51
CA ALA A 999 54.80 -28.15 -71.68
C ALA A 999 54.38 -26.70 -71.97
N MET A 1000 55.06 -25.75 -71.33
CA MET A 1000 54.92 -24.31 -71.51
C MET A 1000 56.27 -23.70 -71.89
N PRO A 1001 56.34 -22.51 -72.52
CA PRO A 1001 57.59 -21.93 -73.00
C PRO A 1001 58.72 -21.90 -71.95
N ASP A 1002 58.39 -21.58 -70.70
CA ASP A 1002 59.35 -21.44 -69.59
C ASP A 1002 59.10 -22.45 -68.45
N GLY A 1003 58.37 -23.55 -68.70
CA GLY A 1003 57.98 -24.47 -67.63
C GLY A 1003 57.03 -25.61 -67.99
N VAL A 1004 56.37 -26.17 -66.97
CA VAL A 1004 55.38 -27.25 -67.07
C VAL A 1004 54.16 -26.89 -66.24
N LEU A 1005 52.98 -26.90 -66.86
CA LEU A 1005 51.69 -26.79 -66.19
C LEU A 1005 51.11 -28.18 -65.94
N ALA A 1006 50.86 -28.56 -64.69
CA ALA A 1006 50.20 -29.80 -64.32
C ALA A 1006 48.77 -29.53 -63.82
N LEU A 1007 47.81 -30.30 -64.34
CA LEU A 1007 46.46 -30.41 -63.82
C LEU A 1007 46.32 -31.75 -63.10
N ARG A 1008 45.70 -31.73 -61.92
CA ARG A 1008 45.56 -32.91 -61.05
C ARG A 1008 44.15 -32.98 -60.48
N GLY A 1009 43.61 -34.19 -60.39
CA GLY A 1009 42.29 -34.47 -59.79
C GLY A 1009 42.35 -35.64 -58.80
N ARG A 1010 41.44 -35.67 -57.83
CA ARG A 1010 41.24 -36.80 -56.89
C ARG A 1010 39.76 -37.07 -56.73
N LEU A 1011 39.40 -38.34 -56.68
CA LEU A 1011 38.13 -38.83 -56.14
C LEU A 1011 38.45 -39.96 -55.16
N ALA A 1012 37.90 -39.92 -53.94
CA ALA A 1012 38.12 -40.96 -52.94
C ALA A 1012 36.89 -41.16 -52.05
N TRP A 1013 36.76 -42.34 -51.47
CA TRP A 1013 35.90 -42.61 -50.32
C TRP A 1013 36.77 -42.59 -49.05
N ALA A 1014 36.22 -42.05 -47.97
CA ALA A 1014 36.79 -42.09 -46.64
C ALA A 1014 35.82 -42.73 -45.65
N HIS A 1015 36.36 -43.50 -44.71
CA HIS A 1015 35.64 -44.08 -43.59
C HIS A 1015 36.30 -43.71 -42.26
N ASP A 1016 35.58 -42.98 -41.42
CA ASP A 1016 35.97 -42.54 -40.08
C ASP A 1016 35.37 -43.47 -39.01
N PHE A 1017 36.24 -44.03 -38.17
CA PHE A 1017 35.88 -45.07 -37.19
C PHE A 1017 35.32 -44.49 -35.88
N ASN A 1018 35.54 -43.21 -35.56
CA ASN A 1018 35.00 -42.57 -34.36
C ASN A 1018 34.59 -41.10 -34.62
N PRO A 1019 33.54 -40.85 -35.44
CA PRO A 1019 33.08 -39.50 -35.77
C PRO A 1019 32.27 -38.84 -34.65
N ASP A 1020 31.98 -39.55 -33.55
CA ASP A 1020 31.15 -39.09 -32.46
C ASP A 1020 31.82 -37.96 -31.67
N ARG A 1021 31.06 -36.93 -31.31
CA ARG A 1021 31.55 -35.74 -30.59
C ARG A 1021 30.72 -35.56 -29.33
N ALA A 1022 31.37 -35.65 -28.17
CA ALA A 1022 30.69 -35.60 -26.87
C ALA A 1022 31.62 -35.05 -25.78
N ALA A 1023 31.05 -34.43 -24.75
CA ALA A 1023 31.75 -33.93 -23.57
C ALA A 1023 30.97 -34.33 -22.30
N ALA A 1024 31.70 -34.69 -21.24
CA ALA A 1024 31.11 -34.84 -19.90
C ALA A 1024 31.12 -33.47 -19.22
N ALA A 1025 29.94 -33.01 -18.78
CA ALA A 1025 29.71 -31.68 -18.23
C ALA A 1025 29.05 -31.78 -16.84
N THR A 1026 29.40 -30.83 -15.97
CA THR A 1026 28.86 -30.70 -14.61
C THR A 1026 28.54 -29.24 -14.33
N PHE A 1027 27.35 -28.94 -13.80
CA PHE A 1027 27.04 -27.58 -13.34
C PHE A 1027 27.92 -27.21 -12.13
N GLN A 1028 28.64 -26.09 -12.19
CA GLN A 1028 29.50 -25.63 -11.09
C GLN A 1028 28.69 -25.29 -9.83
N ALA A 1029 27.49 -24.72 -10.02
CA ALA A 1029 26.56 -24.41 -8.94
C ALA A 1029 25.84 -25.65 -8.37
N LEU A 1030 25.88 -26.80 -9.06
CA LEU A 1030 25.26 -28.07 -8.66
C LEU A 1030 26.21 -29.24 -8.98
N PRO A 1031 27.26 -29.49 -8.17
CA PRO A 1031 28.29 -30.48 -8.49
C PRO A 1031 27.78 -31.92 -8.68
N LEU A 1032 26.60 -32.26 -8.16
CA LEU A 1032 25.95 -33.56 -8.37
C LEU A 1032 25.15 -33.64 -9.68
N ALA A 1033 24.89 -32.52 -10.34
CA ALA A 1033 24.25 -32.46 -11.65
C ALA A 1033 25.28 -32.62 -12.77
N SER A 1034 25.78 -33.86 -12.94
CA SER A 1034 26.70 -34.25 -14.01
C SER A 1034 26.00 -35.06 -15.12
N PHE A 1035 26.36 -34.82 -16.37
CA PHE A 1035 25.75 -35.47 -17.54
C PHE A 1035 26.74 -35.49 -18.74
N VAL A 1036 26.34 -36.16 -19.83
CA VAL A 1036 27.09 -36.14 -21.10
C VAL A 1036 26.26 -35.37 -22.14
N VAL A 1037 26.89 -34.39 -22.80
CA VAL A 1037 26.33 -33.67 -23.94
C VAL A 1037 26.99 -34.17 -25.23
N ASN A 1038 26.16 -34.37 -26.26
CA ASN A 1038 26.57 -34.82 -27.59
C ASN A 1038 26.43 -33.67 -28.59
N GLY A 1039 27.40 -33.51 -29.49
CA GLY A 1039 27.43 -32.50 -30.53
C GLY A 1039 26.98 -33.02 -31.90
N ALA A 1040 27.09 -32.18 -32.92
CA ALA A 1040 27.01 -32.64 -34.31
C ALA A 1040 28.12 -33.67 -34.59
N ALA A 1041 27.72 -34.91 -34.91
CA ALA A 1041 28.63 -35.97 -35.32
C ALA A 1041 28.69 -36.03 -36.85
N GLN A 1042 29.88 -36.31 -37.39
CA GLN A 1042 30.02 -36.53 -38.82
C GLN A 1042 29.42 -37.90 -39.21
N ALA A 1043 29.01 -38.06 -40.47
CA ALA A 1043 28.79 -39.41 -40.99
C ALA A 1043 30.11 -40.19 -40.97
N ARG A 1044 30.05 -41.52 -40.78
CA ARG A 1044 31.20 -42.41 -40.90
C ARG A 1044 31.78 -42.43 -42.30
N ASP A 1045 30.96 -42.25 -43.33
CA ASP A 1045 31.34 -42.35 -44.72
C ASP A 1045 31.26 -40.99 -45.42
N ALA A 1046 32.34 -40.61 -46.13
CA ALA A 1046 32.42 -39.37 -46.88
C ALA A 1046 33.04 -39.58 -48.28
N ALA A 1047 32.59 -38.77 -49.24
CA ALA A 1047 33.17 -38.66 -50.57
C ALA A 1047 34.10 -37.43 -50.62
N LEU A 1048 35.34 -37.66 -51.07
CA LEU A 1048 36.38 -36.65 -51.18
C LEU A 1048 36.64 -36.32 -52.65
N THR A 1049 36.78 -35.03 -52.94
CA THR A 1049 37.18 -34.54 -54.26
C THR A 1049 38.31 -33.53 -54.14
N THR A 1050 39.19 -33.49 -55.13
CA THR A 1050 40.23 -32.46 -55.23
C THR A 1050 40.44 -32.06 -56.68
N ALA A 1051 40.60 -30.76 -56.92
CA ALA A 1051 41.08 -30.21 -58.18
C ALA A 1051 42.30 -29.33 -57.88
N SER A 1052 43.38 -29.49 -58.65
CA SER A 1052 44.62 -28.76 -58.44
C SER A 1052 45.30 -28.39 -59.75
N VAL A 1053 45.88 -27.20 -59.78
CA VAL A 1053 46.68 -26.66 -60.88
C VAL A 1053 48.04 -26.23 -60.33
N GLU A 1054 49.11 -26.61 -61.01
CA GLU A 1054 50.49 -26.40 -60.58
C GLU A 1054 51.35 -25.95 -61.76
N MET A 1055 52.00 -24.80 -61.66
CA MET A 1055 52.98 -24.31 -62.64
C MET A 1055 54.38 -24.50 -62.06
N LYS A 1056 55.26 -25.19 -62.79
CA LYS A 1056 56.70 -25.30 -62.47
C LYS A 1056 57.52 -24.56 -63.52
N TRP A 1057 58.31 -23.60 -63.11
CA TRP A 1057 59.22 -22.86 -64.00
C TRP A 1057 60.60 -23.53 -64.04
N LEU A 1058 61.31 -23.37 -65.16
CA LEU A 1058 62.64 -23.95 -65.36
C LEU A 1058 63.73 -23.37 -64.43
N ASN A 1059 63.43 -22.27 -63.72
CA ASN A 1059 64.32 -21.60 -62.78
C ASN A 1059 64.22 -22.11 -61.33
N GLY A 1060 63.58 -23.26 -61.09
CA GLY A 1060 63.44 -23.89 -59.77
C GLY A 1060 62.21 -23.44 -58.97
N TRP A 1061 61.47 -22.42 -59.43
CA TRP A 1061 60.21 -22.03 -58.79
C TRP A 1061 59.04 -22.92 -59.21
N SER A 1062 58.08 -23.12 -58.31
CA SER A 1062 56.74 -23.60 -58.64
C SER A 1062 55.67 -22.95 -57.78
N ALA A 1063 54.45 -22.89 -58.30
CA ALA A 1063 53.28 -22.41 -57.59
C ALA A 1063 52.08 -23.32 -57.90
N ALA A 1064 51.31 -23.67 -56.87
CA ALA A 1064 50.12 -24.50 -57.01
C ALA A 1064 48.91 -23.89 -56.30
N ALA A 1065 47.73 -24.12 -56.86
CA ALA A 1065 46.44 -23.83 -56.26
C ALA A 1065 45.59 -25.09 -56.27
N THR A 1066 45.04 -25.44 -55.11
CA THR A 1066 44.31 -26.69 -54.86
C THR A 1066 43.01 -26.38 -54.13
N PHE A 1067 41.92 -26.98 -54.61
CA PHE A 1067 40.60 -26.96 -53.98
C PHE A 1067 40.23 -28.39 -53.57
N GLU A 1068 39.79 -28.56 -52.32
CA GLU A 1068 39.37 -29.82 -51.72
C GLU A 1068 37.91 -29.71 -51.26
N GLY A 1069 37.12 -30.77 -51.50
CA GLY A 1069 35.76 -30.89 -51.02
C GLY A 1069 35.55 -32.25 -50.34
N GLU A 1070 34.81 -32.25 -49.24
CA GLU A 1070 34.43 -33.46 -48.50
C GLU A 1070 32.93 -33.42 -48.17
N PHE A 1071 32.22 -34.47 -48.57
CA PHE A 1071 30.76 -34.50 -48.58
C PHE A 1071 30.22 -35.81 -48.01
N SER A 1072 29.25 -35.73 -47.12
CA SER A 1072 28.48 -36.87 -46.63
C SER A 1072 26.99 -36.53 -46.53
N SER A 1073 26.19 -37.41 -45.90
CA SER A 1073 24.77 -37.14 -45.63
C SER A 1073 24.52 -35.94 -44.72
N VAL A 1074 25.48 -35.62 -43.82
CA VAL A 1074 25.35 -34.53 -42.82
C VAL A 1074 26.48 -33.50 -42.87
N THR A 1075 27.62 -33.83 -43.49
CA THR A 1075 28.81 -32.98 -43.55
C THR A 1075 28.99 -32.36 -44.93
N ARG A 1076 29.33 -31.07 -44.98
CA ARG A 1076 29.81 -30.38 -46.19
C ARG A 1076 31.03 -29.55 -45.83
N SER A 1077 32.17 -29.89 -46.42
CA SER A 1077 33.44 -29.21 -46.19
C SER A 1077 34.04 -28.73 -47.51
N TYR A 1078 34.57 -27.50 -47.49
CA TYR A 1078 35.24 -26.85 -48.62
C TYR A 1078 36.54 -26.24 -48.13
N ALA A 1079 37.65 -26.59 -48.76
CA ALA A 1079 38.97 -26.10 -48.41
C ALA A 1079 39.78 -25.67 -49.65
N GLY A 1080 40.65 -24.70 -49.45
CA GLY A 1080 41.58 -24.18 -50.46
C GLY A 1080 43.00 -24.16 -49.91
N LYS A 1081 43.97 -24.47 -50.78
CA LYS A 1081 45.40 -24.41 -50.48
C LYS A 1081 46.11 -23.72 -51.65
N GLY A 1082 46.98 -22.77 -51.36
CA GLY A 1082 47.87 -22.13 -52.33
C GLY A 1082 49.30 -22.25 -51.84
N SER A 1083 50.19 -22.85 -52.62
CA SER A 1083 51.59 -23.06 -52.26
C SER A 1083 52.55 -22.47 -53.29
N VAL A 1084 53.70 -22.03 -52.81
CA VAL A 1084 54.84 -21.56 -53.61
C VAL A 1084 56.10 -22.25 -53.09
N ARG A 1085 56.96 -22.67 -54.00
CA ARG A 1085 58.12 -23.52 -53.71
C ARG A 1085 59.31 -23.10 -54.56
N TYR A 1086 60.50 -23.22 -53.99
CA TYR A 1086 61.77 -22.97 -54.67
C TYR A 1086 62.75 -24.11 -54.36
N GLY A 1087 63.19 -24.81 -55.41
CA GLY A 1087 64.24 -25.83 -55.35
C GLY A 1087 65.58 -25.30 -55.84
N TRP A 1088 66.66 -25.68 -55.16
CA TRP A 1088 68.03 -25.33 -55.54
C TRP A 1088 69.05 -26.42 -55.26
#